data_AF-A0A1I8EJJ4-F1
#
_entry.id   AF-A0A1I8EJJ4-F1
#
_cell.length_a   1.000
_cell.length_b   1.000
_cell.length_c   1.000
_cell.angle_alpha   90.00
_cell.angle_beta   90.00
_cell.angle_gamma   90.00
#
_symmetry.space_group_name_H-M   'P 1'
#
loop_
_entity.id
_entity.type
_entity.pdbx_description
1 polymer ?
#
loop_
_entity_poly.entity_id
_entity_poly.type
_entity_poly.pdbx_seq_one_letter_code
_entity_poly.pdbx_strand_id
1 'polypeptide(L)'
;MEVTLTRVDYAQIGTTCKRSMRIIPANQNTKKKSRFLDKIVCGGHSGTVMCFGRKDGETQVIFKTPPGPKIVCICLGGALGMIQDKIFCAYEDRVKGYTKKGKQFLTFDSNMIEPISCMYIYGVEMFLCAERNFNHFHDCVDANTYLCGDQINDVLCLPVVEGSWVGRGITPIIACNDKTIKVIEGSKLSYEIGLSDIPNVLHLFMNDGGFNKQKVLYGTKDGHLGLVDLSSESGTLIWEIPTKNASTITCIYCYPMTNGSTPNIIIGKEDGLIEIYVVDSTDKATFCQSYQCEDCVLNVQCGRVSSPDFDEIVVSTHVGWVFALTTEPIDKLNSTMALSPQVEVKVQQLRNEIEDLQQKIDKEQQRYNEITVGKDAVSVVIPNFIIHDQFKLDKETICYSLIIELTIPIDFVLLQSDITIELLDVEKNAAVVSITPPDETSKNLLLATYRCQASTTRMEIKIRSLEGQCGNFKAYICPKIHPKTCQVRNYVIKPLSLHQRVHQFNTSLPMNVLKLIGNFSIAEAHHWLSLLVSEIPDRAPLQDSVTYNFSSIFIGTQMQVTYSRGLAIFSSDNISTIAIVRDVLSKEVTKRQVRVDIQYGKTIIILDLNEQSIPHVLQLLHPKLDHYAKLTKKFELCRALKEIIESFDELHKEMSSCGTHFDRLTSITTNLYIDRERMVGRNSKLKMDELLDIITNYDYNKLLQFFTAKT
;
A
#
# COMPACT_ATOMS: atom_id res chain seq x y z
N MET A 1 0.98 -28.85 9.96
CA MET A 1 -0.16 -29.61 9.40
C MET A 1 -0.89 -28.66 8.48
N GLU A 2 -1.07 -29.04 7.22
CA GLU A 2 -1.81 -28.25 6.23
C GLU A 2 -3.32 -28.45 6.48
N VAL A 3 -4.10 -27.37 6.39
CA VAL A 3 -5.55 -27.39 6.66
C VAL A 3 -6.27 -27.35 5.32
N THR A 4 -7.07 -28.37 5.01
CA THR A 4 -7.90 -28.34 3.79
C THR A 4 -8.96 -27.25 3.93
N LEU A 5 -8.92 -26.26 3.05
CA LEU A 5 -9.85 -25.15 3.03
C LEU A 5 -10.69 -25.19 1.76
N THR A 6 -12.02 -25.22 1.92
CA THR A 6 -12.97 -25.18 0.81
C THR A 6 -13.75 -23.87 0.81
N ARG A 7 -13.84 -23.20 -0.34
CA ARG A 7 -14.57 -21.95 -0.47
C ARG A 7 -16.08 -22.19 -0.53
N VAL A 8 -16.82 -21.43 0.29
CA VAL A 8 -18.29 -21.38 0.30
C VAL A 8 -18.74 -19.93 0.28
N ASP A 9 -19.44 -19.51 -0.78
CA ASP A 9 -19.91 -18.14 -0.91
C ASP A 9 -21.21 -17.92 -0.09
N TYR A 10 -21.29 -16.82 0.65
CA TYR A 10 -22.45 -16.51 1.49
C TYR A 10 -23.32 -15.39 0.93
N ALA A 11 -22.72 -14.27 0.54
CA ALA A 11 -23.45 -13.10 0.06
C ALA A 11 -22.56 -12.17 -0.78
N GLN A 12 -23.18 -11.29 -1.54
CA GLN A 12 -22.53 -10.14 -2.16
C GLN A 12 -23.25 -8.86 -1.72
N ILE A 13 -22.53 -7.92 -1.08
CA ILE A 13 -23.12 -6.74 -0.39
C ILE A 13 -22.76 -5.39 -1.03
N GLY A 14 -22.00 -5.40 -2.13
CA GLY A 14 -21.43 -4.22 -2.78
C GLY A 14 -20.10 -3.78 -2.16
N THR A 15 -19.47 -2.74 -2.71
CA THR A 15 -18.09 -2.36 -2.37
C THR A 15 -17.87 -2.13 -0.89
N THR A 16 -16.81 -2.73 -0.34
CA THR A 16 -16.51 -2.71 1.11
C THR A 16 -15.27 -1.90 1.46
N CYS A 17 -15.00 -1.76 2.75
CA CYS A 17 -13.84 -1.05 3.30
C CYS A 17 -13.02 -1.98 4.20
N LYS A 18 -11.79 -1.56 4.52
CA LYS A 18 -11.00 -2.19 5.58
C LYS A 18 -11.79 -2.13 6.89
N ARG A 19 -11.75 -3.21 7.67
CA ARG A 19 -12.47 -3.34 8.96
C ARG A 19 -13.98 -3.11 8.87
N SER A 20 -14.63 -3.33 7.71
CA SER A 20 -16.09 -3.17 7.55
C SER A 20 -16.89 -4.48 7.72
N MET A 21 -16.24 -5.58 8.14
CA MET A 21 -16.89 -6.86 8.46
C MET A 21 -16.43 -7.41 9.82
N ARG A 22 -17.37 -7.93 10.60
CA ARG A 22 -17.14 -8.54 11.92
C ARG A 22 -18.02 -9.77 12.14
N ILE A 23 -17.52 -10.71 12.94
CA ILE A 23 -18.29 -11.86 13.40
C ILE A 23 -18.82 -11.59 14.81
N ILE A 24 -20.13 -11.68 14.98
CA ILE A 24 -20.80 -11.62 16.28
C ILE A 24 -20.92 -13.06 16.79
N PRO A 25 -20.20 -13.45 17.85
CA PRO A 25 -20.20 -14.83 18.33
C PRO A 25 -21.57 -15.22 18.89
N ALA A 26 -21.93 -16.49 18.70
CA ALA A 26 -23.11 -17.06 19.34
C ALA A 26 -22.91 -17.12 20.86
N ASN A 27 -23.93 -16.71 21.63
CA ASN A 27 -23.88 -16.81 23.08
C ASN A 27 -24.17 -18.25 23.51
N GLN A 28 -23.12 -19.04 23.75
CA GLN A 28 -23.24 -20.45 24.14
C GLN A 28 -23.77 -20.64 25.58
N ASN A 29 -23.68 -19.61 26.42
CA ASN A 29 -24.03 -19.68 27.85
C ASN A 29 -25.54 -19.48 28.14
N THR A 30 -26.37 -19.24 27.12
CA THR A 30 -27.81 -19.07 27.33
C THR A 30 -28.58 -20.39 27.15
N LYS A 31 -29.46 -20.74 28.12
CA LYS A 31 -30.35 -21.92 28.06
C LYS A 31 -31.26 -21.98 26.81
N LYS A 32 -31.42 -20.89 26.06
CA LYS A 32 -32.12 -20.85 24.78
C LYS A 32 -31.13 -21.13 23.65
N LYS A 33 -31.34 -22.22 22.89
CA LYS A 33 -30.62 -22.47 21.63
C LYS A 33 -30.75 -21.24 20.72
N SER A 34 -29.62 -20.63 20.37
CA SER A 34 -29.59 -19.56 19.37
C SER A 34 -30.06 -20.11 18.03
N ARG A 35 -30.86 -19.33 17.28
CA ARG A 35 -31.35 -19.71 15.95
C ARG A 35 -30.22 -19.86 14.92
N PHE A 36 -29.14 -19.12 15.13
CA PHE A 36 -27.95 -19.09 14.27
C PHE A 36 -26.73 -19.39 15.14
N LEU A 37 -25.68 -19.93 14.52
CA LEU A 37 -24.33 -19.95 15.10
C LEU A 37 -23.78 -18.51 15.13
N ASP A 38 -22.52 -18.34 14.77
CA ASP A 38 -21.94 -17.02 14.64
C ASP A 38 -22.63 -16.25 13.50
N LYS A 39 -22.76 -14.94 13.67
CA LYS A 39 -23.43 -14.06 12.71
C LYS A 39 -22.42 -13.13 12.10
N ILE A 40 -22.61 -12.84 10.82
CA ILE A 40 -21.77 -11.88 10.12
C ILE A 40 -22.51 -10.54 10.11
N VAL A 41 -21.79 -9.48 10.46
CA VAL A 41 -22.21 -8.11 10.20
C VAL A 41 -21.20 -7.45 9.28
N CYS A 42 -21.72 -6.78 8.25
CA CYS A 42 -20.89 -6.14 7.24
C CYS A 42 -21.53 -4.84 6.75
N GLY A 43 -20.70 -3.96 6.22
CA GLY A 43 -21.10 -2.68 5.65
C GLY A 43 -20.18 -2.28 4.50
N GLY A 44 -20.65 -1.32 3.70
CA GLY A 44 -19.93 -0.88 2.51
C GLY A 44 -20.25 0.55 2.08
N HIS A 45 -19.91 0.87 0.84
CA HIS A 45 -20.02 2.21 0.27
C HIS A 45 -21.45 2.70 0.08
N SER A 46 -22.42 1.79 0.03
CA SER A 46 -23.86 2.12 -0.01
C SER A 46 -24.42 2.61 1.32
N GLY A 47 -23.61 2.60 2.38
CA GLY A 47 -24.02 2.97 3.75
C GLY A 47 -24.97 1.97 4.41
N THR A 48 -25.23 0.84 3.77
CA THR A 48 -26.10 -0.19 4.31
C THR A 48 -25.31 -1.11 5.26
N VAL A 49 -25.79 -1.26 6.50
CA VAL A 49 -25.33 -2.28 7.43
C VAL A 49 -26.22 -3.51 7.27
N MET A 50 -25.63 -4.65 6.97
CA MET A 50 -26.31 -5.92 6.82
C MET A 50 -25.79 -6.92 7.86
N CYS A 51 -26.69 -7.57 8.58
CA CYS A 51 -26.36 -8.69 9.44
C CYS A 51 -27.12 -9.93 9.00
N PHE A 52 -26.42 -11.04 8.87
CA PHE A 52 -26.99 -12.31 8.43
C PHE A 52 -26.35 -13.49 9.15
N GLY A 53 -27.02 -14.64 9.10
CA GLY A 53 -26.50 -15.91 9.56
C GLY A 53 -26.77 -17.01 8.53
N ARG A 54 -26.08 -18.13 8.65
CA ARG A 54 -26.31 -19.30 7.82
C ARG A 54 -27.26 -20.26 8.51
N LYS A 55 -28.22 -20.81 7.76
CA LYS A 55 -29.10 -21.86 8.23
C LYS A 55 -29.52 -22.73 7.04
N ASP A 56 -29.46 -24.04 7.19
CA ASP A 56 -29.88 -25.01 6.17
C ASP A 56 -29.18 -24.77 4.81
N GLY A 57 -27.90 -24.36 4.83
CA GLY A 57 -27.14 -24.07 3.60
C GLY A 57 -27.48 -22.74 2.92
N GLU A 58 -28.37 -21.93 3.49
CA GLU A 58 -28.80 -20.63 2.95
C GLU A 58 -28.42 -19.46 3.85
N THR A 59 -28.28 -18.28 3.24
CA THR A 59 -28.00 -17.02 3.92
C THR A 59 -29.31 -16.36 4.31
N GLN A 60 -29.58 -16.21 5.61
CA GLN A 60 -30.77 -15.53 6.13
C GLN A 60 -30.40 -14.17 6.71
N VAL A 61 -30.97 -13.11 6.13
CA VAL A 61 -30.79 -11.74 6.60
C VAL A 61 -31.53 -11.56 7.93
N ILE A 62 -30.82 -11.12 8.96
CA ILE A 62 -31.37 -10.82 10.29
C ILE A 62 -31.89 -9.38 10.32
N PHE A 63 -31.10 -8.44 9.83
CA PHE A 63 -31.52 -7.08 9.57
C PHE A 63 -30.66 -6.44 8.46
N LYS A 64 -31.23 -5.43 7.81
CA LYS A 64 -30.55 -4.59 6.84
C LYS A 64 -31.03 -3.16 7.03
N THR A 65 -30.12 -2.20 7.20
CA THR A 65 -30.48 -0.79 7.33
C THR A 65 -30.80 -0.17 5.96
N PRO A 66 -31.49 0.97 5.91
CA PRO A 66 -31.58 1.76 4.69
C PRO A 66 -30.19 2.20 4.19
N PRO A 67 -30.04 2.50 2.89
CA PRO A 67 -28.84 3.11 2.34
C PRO A 67 -28.51 4.45 3.01
N GLY A 68 -27.24 4.82 2.98
CA GLY A 68 -26.74 6.03 3.64
C GLY A 68 -25.31 6.36 3.21
N PRO A 69 -24.61 7.21 3.98
CA PRO A 69 -23.20 7.52 3.73
C PRO A 69 -22.32 6.28 3.90
N LYS A 70 -21.19 6.27 3.19
CA LYS A 70 -20.20 5.18 3.20
C LYS A 70 -19.84 4.76 4.64
N ILE A 71 -19.94 3.45 4.92
CA ILE A 71 -19.45 2.87 6.17
C ILE A 71 -17.94 2.69 6.07
N VAL A 72 -17.20 3.41 6.91
CA VAL A 72 -15.73 3.39 6.90
C VAL A 72 -15.22 2.16 7.62
N CYS A 73 -15.75 1.87 8.81
CA CYS A 73 -15.37 0.69 9.59
C CYS A 73 -16.48 0.28 10.58
N ILE A 74 -16.42 -0.98 11.01
CA ILE A 74 -17.31 -1.60 11.99
C ILE A 74 -16.47 -2.18 13.14
N CYS A 75 -16.83 -1.81 14.37
CA CYS A 75 -16.29 -2.42 15.58
C CYS A 75 -17.40 -3.12 16.37
N LEU A 76 -17.03 -4.20 17.05
CA LEU A 76 -17.89 -4.77 18.08
C LEU A 76 -17.47 -4.20 19.43
N GLY A 77 -18.44 -3.95 20.29
CA GLY A 77 -18.23 -3.48 21.65
C GLY A 77 -19.23 -4.07 22.62
N GLY A 78 -19.07 -3.75 23.89
CA GLY A 78 -19.86 -4.27 25.00
C GLY A 78 -19.17 -3.96 26.33
N ALA A 79 -19.85 -4.27 27.43
CA ALA A 79 -19.23 -4.17 28.76
C ALA A 79 -17.99 -5.07 28.83
N LEU A 80 -16.95 -4.61 29.54
CA LEU A 80 -15.72 -5.38 29.72
C LEU A 80 -16.02 -6.76 30.34
N GLY A 81 -15.38 -7.80 29.82
CA GLY A 81 -15.61 -9.19 30.24
C GLY A 81 -16.91 -9.84 29.73
N MET A 82 -17.78 -9.08 29.05
CA MET A 82 -18.99 -9.62 28.41
C MET A 82 -18.77 -9.82 26.91
N ILE A 83 -19.63 -10.64 26.30
CA ILE A 83 -19.64 -10.83 24.85
C ILE A 83 -19.90 -9.48 24.16
N GLN A 84 -18.99 -9.11 23.26
CA GLN A 84 -19.11 -7.90 22.45
C GLN A 84 -20.13 -8.12 21.33
N ASP A 85 -21.39 -7.74 21.57
CA ASP A 85 -22.50 -7.92 20.63
C ASP A 85 -23.18 -6.61 20.18
N LYS A 86 -22.58 -5.47 20.55
CA LYS A 86 -22.98 -4.14 20.09
C LYS A 86 -22.15 -3.77 18.87
N ILE A 87 -22.82 -3.36 17.81
CA ILE A 87 -22.22 -3.04 16.52
C ILE A 87 -22.08 -1.52 16.47
N PHE A 88 -20.85 -1.02 16.35
CA PHE A 88 -20.56 0.40 16.14
C PHE A 88 -20.10 0.59 14.70
N CYS A 89 -20.76 1.49 13.98
CA CYS A 89 -20.45 1.81 12.59
C CYS A 89 -20.03 3.28 12.50
N ALA A 90 -18.84 3.54 11.97
CA ALA A 90 -18.37 4.89 11.66
C ALA A 90 -18.69 5.24 10.20
N TYR A 91 -19.18 6.45 9.99
CA TYR A 91 -19.47 7.03 8.67
C TYR A 91 -19.34 8.55 8.78
N GLU A 92 -18.70 9.18 7.80
CA GLU A 92 -18.39 10.62 7.84
C GLU A 92 -17.76 11.02 9.19
N ASP A 93 -18.36 11.96 9.92
CA ASP A 93 -17.95 12.44 11.25
C ASP A 93 -18.80 11.85 12.40
N ARG A 94 -19.45 10.71 12.19
CA ARG A 94 -20.43 10.15 13.13
C ARG A 94 -20.24 8.67 13.39
N VAL A 95 -20.75 8.23 14.54
CA VAL A 95 -20.82 6.82 14.95
C VAL A 95 -22.27 6.45 15.27
N LYS A 96 -22.77 5.37 14.66
CA LYS A 96 -24.06 4.74 15.00
C LYS A 96 -23.83 3.42 15.71
N GLY A 97 -24.57 3.19 16.78
CA GLY A 97 -24.60 1.91 17.49
C GLY A 97 -25.88 1.14 17.18
N TYR A 98 -25.73 -0.14 16.80
CA TYR A 98 -26.83 -1.09 16.60
C TYR A 98 -26.67 -2.30 17.50
N THR A 99 -27.80 -2.80 18.00
CA THR A 99 -27.83 -4.12 18.64
C THR A 99 -27.68 -5.22 17.59
N LYS A 100 -27.30 -6.44 17.99
CA LYS A 100 -27.32 -7.65 17.13
C LYS A 100 -28.67 -7.99 16.45
N LYS A 101 -29.74 -7.25 16.76
CA LYS A 101 -31.07 -7.39 16.14
C LYS A 101 -31.41 -6.20 15.21
N GLY A 102 -30.50 -5.23 15.04
CA GLY A 102 -30.71 -4.07 14.18
C GLY A 102 -31.38 -2.87 14.84
N LYS A 103 -31.75 -2.94 16.13
CA LYS A 103 -32.24 -1.75 16.86
C LYS A 103 -31.07 -0.78 17.08
N GLN A 104 -31.18 0.44 16.56
CA GLN A 104 -30.26 1.53 16.84
C GLN A 104 -30.39 1.95 18.31
N PHE A 105 -29.26 2.13 19.00
CA PHE A 105 -29.22 2.56 20.41
C PHE A 105 -28.28 3.76 20.64
N LEU A 106 -27.39 4.07 19.70
CA LEU A 106 -26.47 5.20 19.78
C LEU A 106 -26.45 5.95 18.46
N THR A 107 -26.36 7.27 18.54
CA THR A 107 -25.94 8.16 17.45
C THR A 107 -25.07 9.22 18.09
N PHE A 108 -23.81 9.26 17.68
CA PHE A 108 -22.81 10.17 18.21
C PHE A 108 -22.21 10.98 17.07
N ASP A 109 -22.25 12.29 17.20
CA ASP A 109 -21.64 13.24 16.27
C ASP A 109 -20.32 13.71 16.90
N SER A 110 -19.18 13.35 16.29
CA SER A 110 -17.87 13.67 16.87
C SER A 110 -17.47 15.13 16.67
N ASN A 111 -18.17 15.85 15.78
CA ASN A 111 -17.86 17.21 15.33
C ASN A 111 -16.43 17.37 14.80
N MET A 112 -15.82 16.28 14.33
CA MET A 112 -14.53 16.32 13.66
C MET A 112 -14.66 17.02 12.30
N ILE A 113 -13.70 17.88 11.98
CA ILE A 113 -13.68 18.62 10.70
C ILE A 113 -13.44 17.66 9.51
N GLU A 114 -12.57 16.68 9.72
CA GLU A 114 -12.23 15.66 8.74
C GLU A 114 -13.05 14.39 9.01
N PRO A 115 -13.44 13.64 7.96
CA PRO A 115 -14.17 12.39 8.13
C PRO A 115 -13.32 11.36 8.87
N ILE A 116 -13.99 10.51 9.65
CA ILE A 116 -13.39 9.36 10.34
C ILE A 116 -12.77 8.42 9.31
N SER A 117 -11.52 8.05 9.52
CA SER A 117 -10.74 7.13 8.69
C SER A 117 -10.63 5.73 9.34
N CYS A 118 -10.56 5.66 10.67
CA CYS A 118 -10.58 4.42 11.43
C CYS A 118 -11.13 4.63 12.86
N MET A 119 -11.57 3.54 13.48
CA MET A 119 -12.18 3.52 14.81
C MET A 119 -11.72 2.29 15.58
N TYR A 120 -11.61 2.43 16.90
CA TYR A 120 -11.51 1.32 17.85
C TYR A 120 -12.41 1.57 19.05
N ILE A 121 -13.05 0.51 19.56
CA ILE A 121 -13.94 0.57 20.72
C ILE A 121 -13.39 -0.35 21.81
N TYR A 122 -13.23 0.19 23.02
CA TYR A 122 -12.79 -0.57 24.19
C TYR A 122 -13.68 -0.25 25.40
N GLY A 123 -14.68 -1.10 25.65
CA GLY A 123 -15.66 -0.83 26.71
C GLY A 123 -16.48 0.43 26.41
N VAL A 124 -16.31 1.46 27.24
CA VAL A 124 -16.90 2.81 27.06
C VAL A 124 -15.97 3.79 26.35
N GLU A 125 -14.71 3.40 26.12
CA GLU A 125 -13.74 4.21 25.40
C GLU A 125 -13.91 4.04 23.89
N MET A 126 -13.90 5.16 23.19
CA MET A 126 -14.02 5.24 21.75
C MET A 126 -12.87 6.07 21.18
N PHE A 127 -12.09 5.44 20.31
CA PHE A 127 -10.96 6.06 19.63
C PHE A 127 -11.35 6.28 18.18
N LEU A 128 -11.32 7.53 17.74
CA LEU A 128 -11.61 7.93 16.36
C LEU A 128 -10.37 8.60 15.78
N CYS A 129 -10.01 8.23 14.56
CA CYS A 129 -8.98 8.94 13.82
C CYS A 129 -9.56 9.52 12.54
N ALA A 130 -9.02 10.66 12.11
CA ALA A 130 -9.17 11.18 10.76
C ALA A 130 -7.84 11.01 9.99
N GLU A 131 -7.46 11.97 9.15
CA GLU A 131 -6.22 11.87 8.39
C GLU A 131 -5.01 11.94 9.32
N ARG A 132 -4.99 12.93 10.23
CA ARG A 132 -3.88 13.13 11.19
C ARG A 132 -4.33 13.33 12.63
N ASN A 133 -5.62 13.55 12.84
CA ASN A 133 -6.19 13.74 14.16
C ASN A 133 -6.54 12.40 14.79
N PHE A 134 -6.13 12.21 16.03
CA PHE A 134 -6.59 11.17 16.93
C PHE A 134 -7.45 11.82 18.02
N ASN A 135 -8.64 11.28 18.24
CA ASN A 135 -9.60 11.72 19.25
C ASN A 135 -10.01 10.53 20.12
N HIS A 136 -9.99 10.74 21.43
CA HIS A 136 -10.42 9.78 22.43
C HIS A 136 -11.64 10.32 23.15
N PHE A 137 -12.72 9.55 23.12
CA PHE A 137 -13.97 9.85 23.81
C PHE A 137 -14.23 8.80 24.88
N HIS A 138 -14.50 9.26 26.10
CA HIS A 138 -14.98 8.43 27.20
C HIS A 138 -16.49 8.62 27.32
N ASP A 139 -17.27 7.57 27.03
CA ASP A 139 -18.74 7.61 27.05
C ASP A 139 -19.32 8.81 26.25
N CYS A 140 -18.83 8.98 25.02
CA CYS A 140 -19.19 10.07 24.11
C CYS A 140 -18.80 11.48 24.59
N VAL A 141 -17.97 11.61 25.62
CA VAL A 141 -17.40 12.88 26.08
C VAL A 141 -15.93 12.96 25.66
N ASP A 142 -15.52 14.09 25.08
CA ASP A 142 -14.14 14.30 24.67
C ASP A 142 -13.20 14.22 25.88
N ALA A 143 -12.19 13.36 25.79
CA ALA A 143 -11.26 13.08 26.86
C ALA A 143 -9.83 13.48 26.48
N ASN A 144 -9.36 13.08 25.29
CA ASN A 144 -8.01 13.41 24.83
C ASN A 144 -7.95 13.61 23.32
N THR A 145 -7.02 14.43 22.86
CA THR A 145 -6.74 14.62 21.43
C THR A 145 -5.25 14.61 21.15
N TYR A 146 -4.86 14.15 19.96
CA TYR A 146 -3.48 14.16 19.52
C TYR A 146 -3.41 14.45 18.01
N LEU A 147 -2.57 15.39 17.61
CA LEU A 147 -2.31 15.71 16.21
C LEU A 147 -1.01 15.03 15.77
N CYS A 148 -1.13 14.02 14.91
CA CYS A 148 0.04 13.35 14.35
C CYS A 148 0.72 14.20 13.28
N GLY A 149 2.05 14.09 13.19
CA GLY A 149 2.85 14.74 12.15
C GLY A 149 2.65 14.15 10.75
N ASP A 150 2.08 12.95 10.65
CA ASP A 150 1.87 12.21 9.40
C ASP A 150 0.50 11.49 9.44
N GLN A 151 0.09 10.91 8.31
CA GLN A 151 -1.21 10.26 8.18
C GLN A 151 -1.34 9.03 9.09
N ILE A 152 -2.48 8.89 9.76
CA ILE A 152 -2.83 7.73 10.59
C ILE A 152 -3.52 6.67 9.70
N ASN A 153 -2.98 5.45 9.71
CA ASN A 153 -3.50 4.32 8.93
C ASN A 153 -4.44 3.42 9.73
N ASP A 154 -4.18 3.25 11.03
CA ASP A 154 -4.97 2.39 11.90
C ASP A 154 -4.81 2.76 13.38
N VAL A 155 -5.79 2.35 14.19
CA VAL A 155 -5.84 2.59 15.64
C VAL A 155 -6.23 1.33 16.39
N LEU A 156 -5.63 1.18 17.58
CA LEU A 156 -5.85 0.09 18.53
C LEU A 156 -5.70 0.64 19.96
N CYS A 157 -6.18 -0.09 20.96
CA CYS A 157 -5.86 0.17 22.37
C CYS A 157 -5.37 -1.11 23.03
N LEU A 158 -4.34 -1.02 23.87
CA LEU A 158 -3.95 -2.15 24.71
C LEU A 158 -5.05 -2.42 25.75
N PRO A 159 -5.34 -3.70 26.04
CA PRO A 159 -6.30 -4.02 27.07
C PRO A 159 -5.78 -3.65 28.46
N VAL A 160 -6.69 -3.14 29.29
CA VAL A 160 -6.49 -2.80 30.69
C VAL A 160 -7.23 -3.84 31.53
N VAL A 161 -6.61 -5.01 31.67
CA VAL A 161 -7.17 -6.20 32.34
C VAL A 161 -6.10 -6.84 33.23
N GLU A 162 -6.47 -7.90 33.95
CA GLU A 162 -5.50 -8.70 34.71
C GLU A 162 -4.38 -9.22 33.79
N GLY A 163 -3.12 -9.05 34.22
CA GLY A 163 -1.91 -9.33 33.42
C GLY A 163 -1.30 -8.10 32.74
N SER A 164 -2.00 -6.96 32.72
CA SER A 164 -1.42 -5.67 32.33
C SER A 164 -0.45 -5.14 33.41
N TRP A 165 0.52 -4.30 33.04
CA TRP A 165 1.43 -3.70 34.04
C TRP A 165 0.68 -2.82 35.03
N VAL A 166 1.21 -2.72 36.26
CA VAL A 166 0.59 -1.96 37.35
C VAL A 166 0.50 -0.48 36.98
N GLY A 167 -0.68 0.10 37.14
CA GLY A 167 -0.93 1.51 36.82
C GLY A 167 -1.11 1.78 35.32
N ARG A 168 -1.22 0.75 34.47
CA ARG A 168 -1.55 0.94 33.05
C ARG A 168 -2.90 1.65 32.91
N GLY A 169 -2.86 2.90 32.45
CA GLY A 169 -4.04 3.62 31.97
C GLY A 169 -4.46 3.18 30.58
N ILE A 170 -5.48 3.84 30.03
CA ILE A 170 -5.86 3.68 28.63
C ILE A 170 -4.64 4.02 27.75
N THR A 171 -4.21 3.05 26.93
CA THR A 171 -2.99 3.15 26.13
C THR A 171 -3.32 2.93 24.65
N PRO A 172 -3.74 3.99 23.93
CA PRO A 172 -4.01 3.94 22.50
C PRO A 172 -2.73 3.84 21.70
N ILE A 173 -2.82 3.17 20.56
CA ILE A 173 -1.72 2.94 19.63
C ILE A 173 -2.19 3.33 18.23
N ILE A 174 -1.38 4.11 17.53
CA ILE A 174 -1.64 4.49 16.15
C ILE A 174 -0.50 4.04 15.23
N ALA A 175 -0.87 3.57 14.04
CA ALA A 175 0.04 3.25 12.94
C ALA A 175 0.10 4.44 11.97
N CYS A 176 1.30 4.91 11.61
CA CYS A 176 1.47 6.16 10.85
C CYS A 176 2.27 5.97 9.54
N ASN A 177 2.03 6.85 8.56
CA ASN A 177 2.72 6.86 7.26
C ASN A 177 4.22 7.19 7.34
N ASP A 178 4.69 7.72 8.46
CA ASP A 178 6.12 7.95 8.71
C ASP A 178 6.90 6.67 9.06
N LYS A 179 6.32 5.48 8.83
CA LYS A 179 6.90 4.16 9.14
C LYS A 179 7.08 3.96 10.64
N THR A 180 6.13 4.46 11.45
CA THR A 180 6.16 4.29 12.91
C THR A 180 4.87 3.74 13.49
N ILE A 181 5.01 3.08 14.64
CA ILE A 181 3.91 2.82 15.58
C ILE A 181 4.11 3.76 16.77
N LYS A 182 3.08 4.54 17.11
CA LYS A 182 3.11 5.53 18.19
C LYS A 182 2.21 5.13 19.34
N VAL A 183 2.75 5.17 20.55
CA VAL A 183 2.01 4.91 21.80
C VAL A 183 1.63 6.24 22.42
N ILE A 184 0.33 6.44 22.62
CA ILE A 184 -0.23 7.69 23.13
C ILE A 184 -0.58 7.50 24.61
N GLU A 185 -0.29 8.51 25.42
CA GLU A 185 -0.72 8.58 26.80
C GLU A 185 -1.41 9.93 27.05
N GLY A 186 -2.72 9.89 27.33
CA GLY A 186 -3.55 11.08 27.35
C GLY A 186 -3.56 11.79 25.98
N SER A 187 -3.13 13.05 25.96
CA SER A 187 -3.03 13.90 24.76
C SER A 187 -1.59 14.07 24.26
N LYS A 188 -0.67 13.19 24.67
CA LYS A 188 0.76 13.29 24.33
C LYS A 188 1.29 11.97 23.76
N LEU A 189 2.29 12.07 22.90
CA LEU A 189 3.11 10.95 22.48
C LEU A 189 3.96 10.49 23.67
N SER A 190 3.87 9.20 24.03
CA SER A 190 4.73 8.59 25.04
C SER A 190 6.06 8.19 24.40
N TYR A 191 6.01 7.27 23.43
CA TYR A 191 7.16 6.89 22.61
C TYR A 191 6.70 6.35 21.24
N GLU A 192 7.65 6.17 20.32
CA GLU A 192 7.39 5.60 18.99
C GLU A 192 8.43 4.53 18.63
N ILE A 193 8.03 3.60 17.76
CA ILE A 193 8.89 2.54 17.22
C ILE A 193 9.01 2.76 15.71
N GLY A 194 10.24 2.86 15.22
CA GLY A 194 10.53 2.86 13.79
C GLY A 194 10.45 1.46 13.18
N LEU A 195 9.74 1.33 12.07
CA LEU A 195 9.57 0.09 11.30
C LEU A 195 10.33 0.18 9.96
N SER A 196 10.41 -0.94 9.23
CA SER A 196 11.02 -1.00 7.89
C SER A 196 10.16 -0.34 6.80
N ASP A 197 8.85 -0.33 6.98
CA ASP A 197 7.86 0.23 6.06
C ASP A 197 6.61 0.74 6.81
N ILE A 198 5.66 1.28 6.06
CA ILE A 198 4.45 1.92 6.54
C ILE A 198 3.49 0.86 7.11
N PRO A 199 3.20 0.87 8.43
CA PRO A 199 2.19 0.00 9.02
C PRO A 199 0.80 0.40 8.51
N ASN A 200 0.07 -0.55 7.92
CA ASN A 200 -1.26 -0.37 7.34
C ASN A 200 -2.39 -0.90 8.22
N VAL A 201 -2.11 -1.93 9.04
CA VAL A 201 -3.07 -2.55 9.95
C VAL A 201 -2.39 -2.99 11.24
N LEU A 202 -3.08 -2.81 12.36
CA LEU A 202 -2.71 -3.27 13.69
C LEU A 202 -3.69 -4.36 14.16
N HIS A 203 -3.22 -5.29 14.98
CA HIS A 203 -4.07 -6.26 15.66
C HIS A 203 -3.45 -6.71 17.00
N LEU A 204 -4.26 -6.99 18.01
CA LEU A 204 -3.75 -7.52 19.27
C LEU A 204 -3.25 -8.95 19.04
N PHE A 205 -2.02 -9.23 19.48
CA PHE A 205 -1.50 -10.59 19.44
C PHE A 205 -2.39 -11.51 20.30
N MET A 206 -2.72 -12.70 19.80
CA MET A 206 -3.70 -13.62 20.42
C MET A 206 -5.10 -13.02 20.66
N ASN A 207 -5.46 -11.92 19.98
CA ASN A 207 -6.68 -11.11 20.18
C ASN A 207 -6.77 -10.37 21.53
N ASP A 208 -5.77 -10.49 22.41
CA ASP A 208 -5.82 -9.92 23.76
C ASP A 208 -4.48 -9.27 24.21
N GLY A 209 -3.51 -9.19 23.31
CA GLY A 209 -2.18 -8.64 23.58
C GLY A 209 -1.18 -9.66 24.12
N GLY A 210 -1.52 -10.96 24.09
CA GLY A 210 -0.70 -12.05 24.59
C GLY A 210 -0.66 -12.12 26.12
N PHE A 211 0.35 -12.80 26.66
CA PHE A 211 0.49 -13.02 28.10
C PHE A 211 0.57 -11.71 28.90
N ASN A 212 1.40 -10.75 28.45
CA ASN A 212 1.59 -9.45 29.11
C ASN A 212 0.60 -8.36 28.65
N LYS A 213 -0.41 -8.72 27.84
CA LYS A 213 -1.45 -7.81 27.34
C LYS A 213 -0.92 -6.59 26.58
N GLN A 214 0.27 -6.68 25.99
CA GLN A 214 0.99 -5.53 25.40
C GLN A 214 1.64 -5.82 24.05
N LYS A 215 1.43 -7.01 23.50
CA LYS A 215 1.99 -7.40 22.21
C LYS A 215 1.03 -7.08 21.08
N VAL A 216 1.54 -6.45 20.03
CA VAL A 216 0.74 -5.98 18.89
C VAL A 216 1.35 -6.49 17.60
N LEU A 217 0.52 -7.13 16.79
CA LEU A 217 0.84 -7.48 15.42
C LEU A 217 0.62 -6.27 14.52
N TYR A 218 1.48 -6.10 13.54
CA TYR A 218 1.29 -5.12 12.48
C TYR A 218 1.57 -5.73 11.11
N GLY A 219 0.88 -5.21 10.10
CA GLY A 219 1.14 -5.53 8.70
C GLY A 219 1.46 -4.27 7.92
N THR A 220 2.49 -4.30 7.07
CA THR A 220 2.96 -3.13 6.32
C THR A 220 2.39 -3.05 4.89
N LYS A 221 2.59 -1.90 4.24
CA LYS A 221 2.21 -1.68 2.84
C LYS A 221 3.09 -2.46 1.85
N ASP A 222 4.29 -2.86 2.22
CA ASP A 222 5.21 -3.67 1.41
C ASP A 222 5.22 -5.16 1.76
N GLY A 223 4.21 -5.65 2.50
CA GLY A 223 4.04 -7.09 2.72
C GLY A 223 4.93 -7.69 3.81
N HIS A 224 5.28 -6.92 4.84
CA HIS A 224 5.92 -7.45 6.04
C HIS A 224 4.90 -7.63 7.17
N LEU A 225 4.99 -8.77 7.86
CA LEU A 225 4.25 -9.05 9.09
C LEU A 225 5.24 -8.93 10.25
N GLY A 226 4.87 -8.21 11.30
CA GLY A 226 5.72 -8.07 12.48
C GLY A 226 4.97 -8.08 13.80
N LEU A 227 5.73 -8.26 14.87
CA LEU A 227 5.25 -8.29 16.25
C LEU A 227 6.09 -7.32 17.10
N VAL A 228 5.41 -6.37 17.75
CA VAL A 228 6.02 -5.45 18.71
C VAL A 228 5.54 -5.73 20.13
N ASP A 229 6.43 -5.55 21.09
CA ASP A 229 6.12 -5.56 22.53
C ASP A 229 6.16 -4.11 23.04
N LEU A 230 5.02 -3.63 23.54
CA LEU A 230 4.80 -2.23 23.92
C LEU A 230 4.76 -2.09 25.45
N SER A 231 5.93 -2.14 26.09
CA SER A 231 6.05 -1.98 27.55
C SER A 231 5.80 -0.53 28.00
N SER A 232 5.77 -0.26 29.31
CA SER A 232 5.43 1.07 29.84
C SER A 232 6.41 2.19 29.43
N GLU A 233 7.69 1.88 29.25
CA GLU A 233 8.73 2.90 29.00
C GLU A 233 9.28 2.86 27.57
N SER A 234 9.16 1.73 26.87
CA SER A 234 9.75 1.56 25.55
C SER A 234 9.07 0.44 24.76
N GLY A 235 9.23 0.52 23.46
CA GLY A 235 8.76 -0.49 22.52
C GLY A 235 9.90 -1.30 21.95
N THR A 236 9.72 -2.61 21.81
CA THR A 236 10.71 -3.49 21.17
C THR A 236 10.10 -4.23 19.99
N LEU A 237 10.80 -4.23 18.86
CA LEU A 237 10.47 -5.08 17.72
C LEU A 237 10.95 -6.50 18.02
N ILE A 238 10.02 -7.44 18.22
CA ILE A 238 10.35 -8.83 18.52
C ILE A 238 10.84 -9.52 17.23
N TRP A 239 10.05 -9.41 16.17
CA TRP A 239 10.40 -9.93 14.85
C TRP A 239 9.61 -9.20 13.77
N GLU A 240 10.17 -9.21 12.57
CA GLU A 240 9.52 -8.82 11.33
C GLU A 240 9.92 -9.83 10.25
N ILE A 241 8.94 -10.36 9.51
CA ILE A 241 9.16 -11.36 8.48
C ILE A 241 8.53 -10.92 7.15
N PRO A 242 9.20 -11.16 6.02
CA PRO A 242 8.58 -11.00 4.72
C PRO A 242 7.48 -12.06 4.55
N THR A 243 6.39 -11.68 3.91
CA THR A 243 5.32 -12.60 3.51
C THR A 243 5.60 -13.18 2.12
N LYS A 244 4.68 -13.96 1.54
CA LYS A 244 4.92 -14.60 0.22
C LYS A 244 5.19 -13.62 -0.94
N ASN A 245 4.75 -12.38 -0.83
CA ASN A 245 4.99 -11.32 -1.81
C ASN A 245 4.88 -9.93 -1.15
N ALA A 246 5.34 -8.89 -1.83
CA ALA A 246 5.36 -7.51 -1.33
C ALA A 246 3.99 -6.77 -1.35
N SER A 247 2.88 -7.51 -1.44
CA SER A 247 1.52 -6.94 -1.45
C SER A 247 1.13 -6.41 -0.07
N THR A 248 0.40 -5.29 -0.04
CA THR A 248 -0.05 -4.65 1.21
C THR A 248 -0.91 -5.61 2.05
N ILE A 249 -0.55 -5.75 3.32
CA ILE A 249 -1.38 -6.48 4.30
C ILE A 249 -2.53 -5.58 4.73
N THR A 250 -3.77 -6.00 4.48
CA THR A 250 -4.98 -5.20 4.70
C THR A 250 -5.70 -5.55 6.00
N CYS A 251 -5.58 -6.79 6.46
CA CYS A 251 -6.24 -7.29 7.64
C CYS A 251 -5.45 -8.44 8.30
N ILE A 252 -5.58 -8.54 9.63
CA ILE A 252 -4.96 -9.57 10.46
C ILE A 252 -6.02 -10.08 11.43
N TYR A 253 -6.03 -11.38 11.68
CA TYR A 253 -6.84 -12.00 12.72
C TYR A 253 -6.09 -13.18 13.35
N CYS A 254 -6.34 -13.45 14.63
CA CYS A 254 -5.78 -14.62 15.31
C CYS A 254 -6.89 -15.65 15.57
N TYR A 255 -6.68 -16.90 15.16
CA TYR A 255 -7.63 -17.98 15.41
C TYR A 255 -6.95 -19.36 15.45
N PRO A 256 -7.35 -20.28 16.35
CA PRO A 256 -6.75 -21.61 16.44
C PRO A 256 -7.27 -22.54 15.33
N MET A 257 -6.79 -22.37 14.09
CA MET A 257 -7.13 -23.23 12.95
C MET A 257 -6.38 -24.56 12.96
N THR A 258 -5.24 -24.61 13.63
CA THR A 258 -4.40 -25.80 13.79
C THR A 258 -4.32 -26.18 15.26
N ASN A 259 -3.94 -27.42 15.55
CA ASN A 259 -3.82 -27.96 16.92
C ASN A 259 -2.57 -27.43 17.65
N GLY A 260 -2.38 -26.10 17.68
CA GLY A 260 -1.32 -25.41 18.41
C GLY A 260 -1.80 -24.86 19.75
N SER A 261 -0.86 -24.58 20.66
CA SER A 261 -1.15 -23.91 21.94
C SER A 261 -1.47 -22.42 21.78
N THR A 262 -1.00 -21.83 20.67
CA THR A 262 -1.20 -20.43 20.31
C THR A 262 -2.08 -20.36 19.06
N PRO A 263 -2.96 -19.35 18.95
CA PRO A 263 -3.78 -19.18 17.76
C PRO A 263 -2.89 -18.87 16.55
N ASN A 264 -3.29 -19.39 15.38
CA ASN A 264 -2.67 -19.03 14.12
C ASN A 264 -2.86 -17.54 13.84
N ILE A 265 -1.94 -16.95 13.07
CA ILE A 265 -2.10 -15.61 12.52
C ILE A 265 -2.57 -15.76 11.08
N ILE A 266 -3.76 -15.22 10.77
CA ILE A 266 -4.32 -15.20 9.43
C ILE A 266 -4.24 -13.77 8.92
N ILE A 267 -3.62 -13.58 7.76
CA ILE A 267 -3.53 -12.28 7.11
C ILE A 267 -4.26 -12.31 5.77
N GLY A 268 -4.89 -11.18 5.42
CA GLY A 268 -5.41 -10.93 4.09
C GLY A 268 -4.64 -9.79 3.43
N LYS A 269 -4.46 -9.90 2.11
CA LYS A 269 -3.68 -8.96 1.31
C LYS A 269 -4.48 -8.35 0.17
N GLU A 270 -3.98 -7.22 -0.30
CA GLU A 270 -4.57 -6.45 -1.38
C GLU A 270 -4.53 -7.17 -2.73
N ASP A 271 -3.63 -8.11 -2.97
CA ASP A 271 -3.59 -8.89 -4.20
C ASP A 271 -4.46 -10.15 -4.15
N GLY A 272 -5.29 -10.29 -3.12
CA GLY A 272 -6.20 -11.43 -2.94
C GLY A 272 -5.59 -12.62 -2.22
N LEU A 273 -4.34 -12.54 -1.78
CA LEU A 273 -3.70 -13.62 -1.06
C LEU A 273 -4.13 -13.63 0.41
N ILE A 274 -4.49 -14.81 0.90
CA ILE A 274 -4.74 -15.09 2.31
C ILE A 274 -3.62 -16.03 2.78
N GLU A 275 -2.89 -15.65 3.81
CA GLU A 275 -1.79 -16.45 4.35
C GLU A 275 -2.05 -16.82 5.81
N ILE A 276 -1.69 -18.04 6.18
CA ILE A 276 -1.86 -18.59 7.53
C ILE A 276 -0.47 -18.88 8.09
N TYR A 277 -0.21 -18.40 9.30
CA TYR A 277 1.03 -18.60 10.03
C TYR A 277 0.77 -19.36 11.32
N VAL A 278 1.65 -20.30 11.64
CA VAL A 278 1.70 -21.00 12.93
C VAL A 278 2.66 -20.25 13.84
N VAL A 279 2.27 -20.07 15.08
CA VAL A 279 3.09 -19.42 16.11
C VAL A 279 3.65 -20.50 17.03
N ASP A 280 4.95 -20.48 17.31
CA ASP A 280 5.56 -21.42 18.24
C ASP A 280 5.45 -20.95 19.71
N SER A 281 6.02 -21.72 20.65
CA SER A 281 6.04 -21.37 22.08
C SER A 281 6.92 -20.16 22.41
N THR A 282 7.73 -19.69 21.46
CA THR A 282 8.58 -18.49 21.59
C THR A 282 7.95 -17.25 20.93
N ASP A 283 6.66 -17.34 20.60
CA ASP A 283 5.88 -16.32 19.88
C ASP A 283 6.40 -16.02 18.47
N LYS A 284 7.18 -16.92 17.85
CA LYS A 284 7.67 -16.74 16.48
C LYS A 284 6.68 -17.29 15.47
N ALA A 285 6.36 -16.49 14.45
CA ALA A 285 5.47 -16.87 13.37
C ALA A 285 6.23 -17.58 12.24
N THR A 286 5.64 -18.64 11.70
CA THR A 286 6.15 -19.39 10.54
C THR A 286 5.03 -19.62 9.54
N PHE A 287 5.33 -19.45 8.25
CA PHE A 287 4.35 -19.65 7.20
C PHE A 287 3.85 -21.11 7.19
N CYS A 288 2.54 -21.28 7.09
CA CYS A 288 1.90 -22.60 7.01
C CYS A 288 1.34 -22.86 5.61
N GLN A 289 0.41 -22.02 5.16
CA GLN A 289 -0.32 -22.23 3.91
C GLN A 289 -0.90 -20.91 3.39
N SER A 290 -1.27 -20.87 2.12
CA SER A 290 -1.95 -19.73 1.51
C SER A 290 -3.13 -20.13 0.63
N TYR A 291 -4.09 -19.22 0.46
CA TYR A 291 -5.20 -19.33 -0.47
C TYR A 291 -5.27 -18.05 -1.31
N GLN A 292 -5.31 -18.18 -2.64
CA GLN A 292 -5.45 -17.05 -3.56
C GLN A 292 -6.91 -16.86 -3.92
N CYS A 293 -7.46 -15.66 -3.67
CA CYS A 293 -8.73 -15.24 -4.24
C CYS A 293 -8.51 -14.22 -5.37
N GLU A 294 -9.52 -14.00 -6.20
CA GLU A 294 -9.42 -13.20 -7.43
C GLU A 294 -9.62 -11.69 -7.20
N ASP A 295 -9.78 -11.25 -5.94
CA ASP A 295 -10.15 -9.89 -5.59
C ASP A 295 -9.43 -9.42 -4.32
N CYS A 296 -9.32 -8.11 -4.11
CA CYS A 296 -8.64 -7.53 -2.95
C CYS A 296 -9.31 -7.98 -1.64
N VAL A 297 -8.57 -8.67 -0.76
CA VAL A 297 -9.08 -9.03 0.57
C VAL A 297 -9.01 -7.81 1.46
N LEU A 298 -10.13 -7.42 2.09
CA LEU A 298 -10.18 -6.24 2.99
C LEU A 298 -10.48 -6.62 4.44
N ASN A 299 -11.08 -7.79 4.67
CA ASN A 299 -11.46 -8.24 5.99
C ASN A 299 -11.29 -9.75 6.11
N VAL A 300 -10.69 -10.17 7.22
CA VAL A 300 -10.64 -11.56 7.66
C VAL A 300 -11.13 -11.65 9.09
N GLN A 301 -11.98 -12.62 9.36
CA GLN A 301 -12.43 -13.04 10.67
C GLN A 301 -12.50 -14.57 10.68
N CYS A 302 -12.55 -15.18 11.86
CA CYS A 302 -12.74 -16.61 11.97
C CYS A 302 -13.78 -16.95 13.02
N GLY A 303 -14.48 -18.06 12.82
CA GLY A 303 -15.52 -18.55 13.70
C GLY A 303 -16.27 -19.70 13.07
N ARG A 304 -17.47 -19.98 13.57
CA ARG A 304 -18.33 -21.07 13.11
C ARG A 304 -19.66 -20.51 12.64
N VAL A 305 -19.80 -20.27 11.34
CA VAL A 305 -20.97 -19.60 10.78
C VAL A 305 -21.94 -20.61 10.19
N SER A 306 -21.46 -21.55 9.38
CA SER A 306 -22.30 -22.52 8.68
C SER A 306 -22.52 -23.83 9.46
N SER A 307 -21.46 -24.34 10.09
CA SER A 307 -21.45 -25.63 10.78
C SER A 307 -20.88 -25.48 12.20
N PRO A 308 -21.46 -26.15 13.22
CA PRO A 308 -20.96 -26.05 14.59
C PRO A 308 -19.65 -26.80 14.83
N ASP A 309 -19.28 -27.71 13.92
CA ASP A 309 -18.16 -28.64 14.10
C ASP A 309 -16.92 -28.26 13.29
N PHE A 310 -17.07 -27.36 12.32
CA PHE A 310 -16.00 -26.93 11.43
C PHE A 310 -15.73 -25.44 11.56
N ASP A 311 -14.45 -25.10 11.64
CA ASP A 311 -13.99 -23.73 11.74
C ASP A 311 -13.88 -23.10 10.34
N GLU A 312 -14.15 -21.80 10.26
CA GLU A 312 -14.23 -21.09 8.99
C GLU A 312 -13.42 -19.79 9.04
N ILE A 313 -12.63 -19.53 7.99
CA ILE A 313 -12.08 -18.20 7.73
C ILE A 313 -13.11 -17.44 6.89
N VAL A 314 -13.78 -16.46 7.50
CA VAL A 314 -14.72 -15.59 6.79
C VAL A 314 -13.97 -14.41 6.22
N VAL A 315 -14.16 -14.18 4.92
CA VAL A 315 -13.45 -13.19 4.13
C VAL A 315 -14.45 -12.22 3.54
N SER A 316 -14.11 -10.93 3.52
CA SER A 316 -14.81 -9.95 2.69
C SER A 316 -13.84 -9.22 1.77
N THR A 317 -14.21 -9.16 0.49
CA THR A 317 -13.40 -8.56 -0.58
C THR A 317 -13.86 -7.15 -0.95
N HIS A 318 -13.04 -6.44 -1.73
CA HIS A 318 -13.34 -5.08 -2.21
C HIS A 318 -14.67 -5.02 -2.96
N VAL A 319 -14.95 -5.93 -3.90
CA VAL A 319 -16.21 -5.92 -4.66
C VAL A 319 -17.41 -6.43 -3.86
N GLY A 320 -17.20 -6.80 -2.60
CA GLY A 320 -18.26 -7.12 -1.66
C GLY A 320 -18.67 -8.57 -1.59
N TRP A 321 -17.87 -9.49 -2.13
CA TRP A 321 -18.05 -10.90 -1.83
C TRP A 321 -17.79 -11.14 -0.36
N VAL A 322 -18.71 -11.86 0.30
CA VAL A 322 -18.53 -12.42 1.63
C VAL A 322 -18.61 -13.93 1.49
N PHE A 323 -17.49 -14.60 1.74
CA PHE A 323 -17.35 -16.03 1.61
C PHE A 323 -16.58 -16.60 2.80
N ALA A 324 -16.69 -17.91 3.00
CA ALA A 324 -15.91 -18.64 3.99
C ALA A 324 -14.95 -19.61 3.31
N LEU A 325 -13.80 -19.83 3.94
CA LEU A 325 -12.93 -20.96 3.72
C LEU A 325 -13.15 -21.93 4.90
N THR A 326 -13.94 -22.97 4.67
CA THR A 326 -14.31 -23.94 5.70
C THR A 326 -13.34 -25.12 5.75
N THR A 327 -13.11 -25.64 6.96
CA THR A 327 -12.40 -26.92 7.18
C THR A 327 -13.28 -28.14 6.94
N GLU A 328 -14.57 -27.96 6.64
CA GLU A 328 -15.46 -29.05 6.30
C GLU A 328 -14.97 -29.76 5.02
N PRO A 329 -14.83 -31.10 5.03
CA PRO A 329 -14.47 -31.88 3.87
C PRO A 329 -15.67 -31.94 2.91
N ILE A 330 -15.82 -30.90 2.09
CA ILE A 330 -16.80 -30.86 1.01
C ILE A 330 -16.14 -31.52 -0.20
N ASP A 331 -16.72 -32.61 -0.70
CA ASP A 331 -16.28 -33.23 -1.95
C ASP A 331 -16.30 -32.18 -3.06
N LYS A 332 -15.14 -31.92 -3.67
CA LYS A 332 -15.06 -31.02 -4.83
C LYS A 332 -15.97 -31.58 -5.91
N LEU A 333 -16.99 -30.80 -6.33
CA LEU A 333 -17.79 -31.16 -7.49
C LEU A 333 -16.86 -31.35 -8.69
N ASN A 334 -16.62 -32.59 -9.08
CA ASN A 334 -15.95 -32.89 -10.34
C ASN A 334 -16.85 -32.42 -11.49
N SER A 335 -16.28 -31.78 -12.51
CA SER A 335 -16.98 -31.24 -13.69
C SER A 335 -17.76 -32.29 -14.50
N THR A 336 -17.66 -33.57 -14.16
CA THR A 336 -18.33 -34.71 -14.77
C THR A 336 -19.50 -35.28 -13.94
N MET A 337 -19.77 -34.77 -12.74
CA MET A 337 -20.94 -35.19 -11.95
C MET A 337 -22.13 -34.27 -12.22
N ALA A 338 -23.33 -34.87 -12.33
CA ALA A 338 -24.58 -34.13 -12.43
C ALA A 338 -24.69 -33.13 -11.26
N LEU A 339 -24.94 -31.87 -11.59
CA LEU A 339 -25.18 -30.82 -10.59
C LEU A 339 -26.33 -31.29 -9.69
N SER A 340 -26.25 -31.02 -8.39
CA SER A 340 -27.40 -31.34 -7.52
C SER A 340 -28.65 -30.61 -8.04
N PRO A 341 -29.86 -31.18 -7.91
CA PRO A 341 -31.07 -30.58 -8.43
C PRO A 341 -31.30 -29.13 -7.94
N GLN A 342 -30.84 -28.82 -6.73
CA GLN A 342 -30.89 -27.47 -6.17
C GLN A 342 -29.95 -26.48 -6.89
N VAL A 343 -28.76 -26.92 -7.28
CA VAL A 343 -27.81 -26.10 -8.04
C VAL A 343 -28.33 -25.88 -9.45
N GLU A 344 -28.90 -26.89 -10.10
CA GLU A 344 -29.50 -26.74 -11.44
C GLU A 344 -30.65 -25.73 -11.46
N VAL A 345 -31.56 -25.82 -10.48
CA VAL A 345 -32.65 -24.84 -10.32
C VAL A 345 -32.10 -23.43 -10.13
N LYS A 346 -31.07 -23.25 -9.30
CA LYS A 346 -30.46 -21.94 -9.06
C LYS A 346 -29.76 -21.40 -10.30
N VAL A 347 -29.06 -22.24 -11.05
CA VAL A 347 -28.43 -21.88 -12.33
C VAL A 347 -29.49 -21.44 -13.35
N GLN A 348 -30.62 -22.14 -13.42
CA GLN A 348 -31.70 -21.77 -14.33
C GLN A 348 -32.37 -20.44 -13.91
N GLN A 349 -32.57 -20.21 -12.62
CA GLN A 349 -33.07 -18.92 -12.11
C GLN A 349 -32.14 -17.76 -12.49
N LEU A 350 -30.82 -17.93 -12.31
CA LEU A 350 -29.83 -16.92 -12.70
C LEU A 350 -29.82 -16.67 -14.20
N ARG A 351 -29.99 -17.71 -15.04
CA ARG A 351 -30.10 -17.54 -16.50
C ARG A 351 -31.30 -16.70 -16.89
N ASN A 352 -32.46 -16.96 -16.30
CA ASN A 352 -33.67 -16.17 -16.56
C ASN A 352 -33.49 -14.71 -16.10
N GLU A 353 -32.88 -14.50 -14.94
CA GLU A 353 -32.59 -13.15 -14.43
C GLU A 353 -31.63 -12.38 -15.36
N ILE A 354 -30.59 -13.04 -15.89
CA ILE A 354 -29.67 -12.46 -16.87
C ILE A 354 -30.42 -12.04 -18.13
N GLU A 355 -31.30 -12.89 -18.65
CA GLU A 355 -32.09 -12.58 -19.86
C GLU A 355 -33.02 -11.38 -19.64
N ASP A 356 -33.75 -11.36 -18.52
CA ASP A 356 -34.63 -10.25 -18.15
C ASP A 356 -33.86 -8.93 -17.98
N LEU A 357 -32.67 -8.98 -17.36
CA LEU A 357 -31.81 -7.81 -17.19
C LEU A 357 -31.25 -7.33 -18.53
N GLN A 358 -30.85 -8.24 -19.41
CA GLN A 358 -30.34 -7.89 -20.74
C GLN A 358 -31.41 -7.17 -21.56
N GLN A 359 -32.64 -7.70 -21.59
CA GLN A 359 -33.76 -7.05 -22.30
C GLN A 359 -34.06 -5.64 -21.76
N LYS A 360 -34.00 -5.45 -20.43
CA LYS A 360 -34.17 -4.12 -19.81
C LYS A 360 -33.05 -3.16 -20.20
N ILE A 361 -31.80 -3.63 -20.20
CA ILE A 361 -30.64 -2.84 -20.61
C ILE A 361 -30.77 -2.41 -22.07
N ASP A 362 -31.10 -3.32 -22.97
CA ASP A 362 -31.23 -3.03 -24.40
C ASP A 362 -32.32 -1.98 -24.67
N LYS A 363 -33.45 -2.09 -23.98
CA LYS A 363 -34.56 -1.13 -24.07
C LYS A 363 -34.15 0.27 -23.58
N GLU A 364 -33.47 0.36 -22.45
CA GLU A 364 -33.01 1.66 -21.93
C GLU A 364 -31.86 2.25 -22.76
N GLN A 365 -31.00 1.42 -23.38
CA GLN A 365 -29.97 1.88 -24.32
C GLN A 365 -30.59 2.48 -25.59
N GLN A 366 -31.61 1.84 -26.15
CA GLN A 366 -32.35 2.38 -27.31
C GLN A 366 -32.98 3.73 -26.96
N ARG A 367 -33.67 3.80 -25.82
CA ARG A 367 -34.27 5.04 -25.30
C ARG A 367 -33.23 6.15 -25.11
N TYR A 368 -32.07 5.81 -24.54
CA TYR A 368 -30.97 6.75 -24.35
C TYR A 368 -30.44 7.31 -25.69
N ASN A 369 -30.29 6.46 -26.70
CA ASN A 369 -29.85 6.89 -28.04
C ASN A 369 -30.88 7.82 -28.72
N GLU A 370 -32.17 7.52 -28.60
CA GLU A 370 -33.25 8.36 -29.12
C GLU A 370 -33.24 9.77 -28.50
N ILE A 371 -33.05 9.86 -27.17
CA ILE A 371 -32.98 11.14 -26.45
C ILE A 371 -31.74 11.96 -26.85
N THR A 372 -30.60 11.28 -27.09
CA THR A 372 -29.32 11.95 -27.39
C THR A 372 -29.27 12.51 -28.82
N VAL A 373 -30.01 11.92 -29.76
CA VAL A 373 -30.06 12.34 -31.18
C VAL A 373 -31.15 13.39 -31.46
N GLY A 374 -32.11 13.57 -30.54
CA GLY A 374 -33.22 14.52 -30.68
C GLY A 374 -32.81 16.01 -30.73
N LYS A 375 -33.64 16.86 -31.36
CA LYS A 375 -33.41 18.31 -31.46
C LYS A 375 -33.42 19.05 -30.11
N ASP A 376 -34.08 18.48 -29.10
CA ASP A 376 -34.08 18.95 -27.71
C ASP A 376 -33.08 18.12 -26.86
N ALA A 377 -31.84 17.98 -27.33
CA ALA A 377 -30.81 17.20 -26.64
C ALA A 377 -30.58 17.72 -25.21
N VAL A 378 -31.02 16.94 -24.23
CA VAL A 378 -30.79 17.20 -22.80
C VAL A 378 -29.34 16.85 -22.47
N SER A 379 -28.72 17.57 -21.53
CA SER A 379 -27.37 17.28 -21.06
C SER A 379 -27.25 15.83 -20.59
N VAL A 380 -26.34 15.07 -21.22
CA VAL A 380 -26.08 13.66 -20.91
C VAL A 380 -25.45 13.54 -19.52
N VAL A 381 -26.05 12.72 -18.66
CA VAL A 381 -25.44 12.37 -17.36
C VAL A 381 -24.32 11.37 -17.61
N ILE A 382 -23.09 11.80 -17.32
CA ILE A 382 -21.89 10.96 -17.42
C ILE A 382 -21.91 9.98 -16.23
N PRO A 383 -21.87 8.65 -16.46
CA PRO A 383 -21.77 7.70 -15.37
C PRO A 383 -20.44 7.88 -14.64
N ASN A 384 -20.54 8.20 -13.34
CA ASN A 384 -19.40 8.26 -12.45
C ASN A 384 -19.06 6.85 -11.96
N PHE A 385 -17.79 6.51 -12.00
CA PHE A 385 -17.23 5.30 -11.39
C PHE A 385 -16.06 5.68 -10.50
N ILE A 386 -15.71 4.80 -9.56
CA ILE A 386 -14.60 5.02 -8.64
C ILE A 386 -13.42 4.19 -9.13
N ILE A 387 -12.26 4.85 -9.24
CA ILE A 387 -10.98 4.19 -9.49
C ILE A 387 -10.26 4.12 -8.15
N HIS A 388 -9.84 2.91 -7.79
CA HIS A 388 -8.92 2.67 -6.70
C HIS A 388 -7.53 2.48 -7.30
N ASP A 389 -6.72 3.53 -7.23
CA ASP A 389 -5.37 3.56 -7.76
C ASP A 389 -4.30 3.60 -6.67
N GLN A 390 -3.18 2.93 -6.94
CA GLN A 390 -1.98 3.01 -6.11
C GLN A 390 -0.76 3.16 -6.99
N PHE A 391 0.07 4.15 -6.68
CA PHE A 391 1.34 4.38 -7.35
C PHE A 391 2.46 4.29 -6.31
N LYS A 392 3.05 3.11 -6.19
CA LYS A 392 4.02 2.78 -5.13
C LYS A 392 5.37 2.41 -5.73
N LEU A 393 6.45 2.71 -5.02
CA LEU A 393 7.79 2.25 -5.39
C LEU A 393 8.01 0.84 -4.82
N ASP A 394 8.21 -0.15 -5.68
CA ASP A 394 8.51 -1.53 -5.32
C ASP A 394 10.03 -1.67 -5.07
N LYS A 395 10.40 -2.06 -3.85
CA LYS A 395 11.80 -2.22 -3.42
C LYS A 395 12.47 -3.45 -4.04
N GLU A 396 11.71 -4.51 -4.27
CA GLU A 396 12.26 -5.78 -4.78
C GLU A 396 12.61 -5.66 -6.27
N THR A 397 11.70 -5.08 -7.06
CA THR A 397 11.90 -4.92 -8.51
C THR A 397 12.48 -3.56 -8.91
N ILE A 398 12.64 -2.65 -7.94
CA ILE A 398 13.26 -1.32 -8.10
C ILE A 398 12.60 -0.51 -9.23
N CYS A 399 11.27 -0.55 -9.27
CA CYS A 399 10.43 0.19 -10.20
C CYS A 399 9.16 0.69 -9.50
N TYR A 400 8.43 1.60 -10.12
CA TYR A 400 7.08 1.91 -9.66
C TYR A 400 6.12 0.82 -10.09
N SER A 401 5.18 0.47 -9.23
CA SER A 401 4.01 -0.34 -9.55
C SER A 401 2.78 0.57 -9.49
N LEU A 402 2.11 0.70 -10.63
CA LEU A 402 0.80 1.31 -10.76
C LEU A 402 -0.26 0.22 -10.73
N ILE A 403 -1.03 0.17 -9.66
CA ILE A 403 -2.18 -0.74 -9.51
C ILE A 403 -3.45 0.07 -9.74
N ILE A 404 -4.30 -0.39 -10.64
CA ILE A 404 -5.60 0.21 -10.98
C ILE A 404 -6.68 -0.82 -10.74
N GLU A 405 -7.68 -0.46 -9.95
CA GLU A 405 -8.81 -1.33 -9.63
C GLU A 405 -10.15 -0.60 -9.76
N LEU A 406 -11.12 -1.29 -10.34
CA LEU A 406 -12.49 -0.83 -10.53
C LEU A 406 -13.47 -1.95 -10.15
N THR A 407 -14.67 -1.57 -9.74
CA THR A 407 -15.78 -2.53 -9.56
C THR A 407 -16.35 -3.04 -10.88
N ILE A 408 -15.97 -2.40 -11.98
CA ILE A 408 -16.44 -2.69 -13.34
C ILE A 408 -15.24 -3.11 -14.18
N PRO A 409 -15.35 -4.14 -15.03
CA PRO A 409 -14.25 -4.57 -15.87
C PRO A 409 -13.66 -3.42 -16.70
N ILE A 410 -12.33 -3.38 -16.75
CA ILE A 410 -11.56 -2.42 -17.53
C ILE A 410 -11.64 -2.81 -19.01
N ASP A 411 -11.88 -1.84 -19.90
CA ASP A 411 -11.82 -2.02 -21.35
C ASP A 411 -10.38 -1.78 -21.83
N PHE A 412 -9.84 -0.61 -21.54
CA PHE A 412 -8.46 -0.27 -21.81
C PHE A 412 -7.95 0.84 -20.89
N VAL A 413 -6.63 0.91 -20.75
CA VAL A 413 -5.91 1.98 -20.08
C VAL A 413 -4.93 2.61 -21.07
N LEU A 414 -4.99 3.92 -21.26
CA LEU A 414 -4.01 4.67 -22.05
C LEU A 414 -3.04 5.39 -21.09
N LEU A 415 -1.76 5.22 -21.33
CA LEU A 415 -0.67 5.83 -20.58
C LEU A 415 -0.03 6.93 -21.42
N GLN A 416 0.17 8.09 -20.80
CA GLN A 416 0.85 9.23 -21.40
C GLN A 416 1.92 9.74 -20.44
N SER A 417 3.13 9.97 -20.94
CA SER A 417 4.18 10.62 -20.14
C SER A 417 4.96 11.69 -20.90
N ASP A 418 5.38 12.71 -20.17
CA ASP A 418 6.31 13.76 -20.61
C ASP A 418 7.79 13.44 -20.27
N ILE A 419 8.05 12.27 -19.68
CA ILE A 419 9.40 11.75 -19.38
C ILE A 419 9.63 10.39 -20.02
N THR A 420 10.90 10.02 -20.19
CA THR A 420 11.28 8.70 -20.69
C THR A 420 11.02 7.66 -19.60
N ILE A 421 10.15 6.70 -19.92
CA ILE A 421 9.75 5.63 -19.02
C ILE A 421 9.84 4.32 -19.78
N GLU A 422 10.32 3.29 -19.11
CA GLU A 422 10.29 1.93 -19.60
C GLU A 422 9.15 1.17 -18.90
N LEU A 423 8.30 0.54 -19.71
CA LEU A 423 7.21 -0.31 -19.24
C LEU A 423 7.71 -1.75 -19.14
N LEU A 424 7.51 -2.38 -17.99
CA LEU A 424 7.95 -3.76 -17.75
C LEU A 424 6.76 -4.72 -17.87
N ASP A 425 7.03 -5.90 -18.42
CA ASP A 425 6.03 -6.97 -18.52
C ASP A 425 5.70 -7.53 -17.12
N VAL A 426 4.42 -7.78 -16.89
CA VAL A 426 3.90 -8.37 -15.66
C VAL A 426 3.21 -9.68 -16.05
N GLU A 427 3.75 -10.82 -15.62
CA GLU A 427 3.27 -12.15 -16.03
C GLU A 427 1.77 -12.38 -15.75
N LYS A 428 1.24 -11.79 -14.67
CA LYS A 428 -0.18 -11.89 -14.29
C LYS A 428 -1.09 -11.02 -15.15
N ASN A 429 -0.55 -10.11 -15.97
CA ASN A 429 -1.34 -9.17 -16.75
C ASN A 429 -1.70 -9.79 -18.13
N ALA A 430 -2.98 -10.02 -18.34
CA ALA A 430 -3.50 -10.56 -19.61
C ALA A 430 -3.81 -9.49 -20.67
N ALA A 431 -3.45 -8.23 -20.43
CA ALA A 431 -3.69 -7.15 -21.38
C ALA A 431 -2.66 -7.13 -22.51
N VAL A 432 -3.11 -6.75 -23.71
CA VAL A 432 -2.23 -6.54 -24.86
C VAL A 432 -1.73 -5.10 -24.84
N VAL A 433 -0.41 -4.92 -24.90
CA VAL A 433 0.25 -3.62 -24.90
C VAL A 433 0.54 -3.17 -26.32
N SER A 434 0.21 -1.91 -26.63
CA SER A 434 0.58 -1.25 -27.87
C SER A 434 1.25 0.09 -27.56
N ILE A 435 2.53 0.21 -27.92
CA ILE A 435 3.30 1.45 -27.74
C ILE A 435 3.22 2.23 -29.06
N THR A 436 2.73 3.46 -28.98
CA THR A 436 2.67 4.38 -30.10
C THR A 436 4.00 5.12 -30.21
N PRO A 437 4.63 5.18 -31.40
CA PRO A 437 5.86 5.94 -31.60
C PRO A 437 5.68 7.41 -31.18
N PRO A 438 6.68 8.03 -30.51
CA PRO A 438 6.62 9.45 -30.18
C PRO A 438 6.50 10.30 -31.44
N ASP A 439 5.62 11.30 -31.40
CA ASP A 439 5.52 12.35 -32.43
C ASP A 439 6.38 13.53 -31.99
N GLU A 440 7.32 13.97 -32.84
CA GLU A 440 8.22 15.10 -32.59
C GLU A 440 7.49 16.42 -32.33
N THR A 441 6.25 16.56 -32.80
CA THR A 441 5.42 17.75 -32.54
C THR A 441 4.75 17.72 -31.16
N SER A 442 4.64 16.52 -30.57
CA SER A 442 4.02 16.31 -29.27
C SER A 442 5.08 16.34 -28.15
N LYS A 443 4.71 16.84 -26.97
CA LYS A 443 5.57 16.76 -25.77
C LYS A 443 5.55 15.38 -25.10
N ASN A 444 4.98 14.37 -25.77
CA ASN A 444 4.79 13.05 -25.20
C ASN A 444 5.99 12.16 -25.54
N LEU A 445 6.73 11.75 -24.51
CA LEU A 445 7.85 10.82 -24.65
C LEU A 445 7.40 9.36 -24.55
N LEU A 446 6.22 9.11 -23.97
CA LEU A 446 5.59 7.79 -23.95
C LEU A 446 4.09 7.91 -24.24
N LEU A 447 3.60 7.08 -25.17
CA LEU A 447 2.19 6.79 -25.38
C LEU A 447 2.01 5.28 -25.48
N ALA A 448 1.27 4.68 -24.56
CA ALA A 448 1.01 3.24 -24.56
C ALA A 448 -0.46 2.94 -24.28
N THR A 449 -1.00 1.91 -24.89
CA THR A 449 -2.38 1.44 -24.65
C THR A 449 -2.35 -0.01 -24.19
N TYR A 450 -2.92 -0.26 -23.02
CA TYR A 450 -3.18 -1.59 -22.48
C TYR A 450 -4.64 -1.95 -22.76
N ARG A 451 -4.88 -2.97 -23.58
CA ARG A 451 -6.24 -3.45 -23.90
C ARG A 451 -6.55 -4.73 -23.14
N CYS A 452 -7.58 -4.70 -22.30
CA CYS A 452 -8.01 -5.85 -21.50
C CYS A 452 -8.89 -6.81 -22.31
N GLN A 453 -8.35 -7.98 -22.66
CA GLN A 453 -9.12 -9.00 -23.38
C GLN A 453 -10.12 -9.72 -22.48
N ALA A 454 -9.71 -10.05 -21.25
CA ALA A 454 -10.58 -10.64 -20.24
C ALA A 454 -11.38 -9.58 -19.45
N SER A 455 -12.40 -10.01 -18.72
CA SER A 455 -13.15 -9.18 -17.77
C SER A 455 -12.33 -8.94 -16.51
N THR A 456 -11.26 -8.15 -16.65
CA THR A 456 -10.33 -7.80 -15.57
C THR A 456 -10.79 -6.53 -14.87
N THR A 457 -10.93 -6.59 -13.55
CA THR A 457 -11.28 -5.44 -12.69
C THR A 457 -10.04 -4.78 -12.09
N ARG A 458 -8.92 -5.51 -12.04
CA ARG A 458 -7.63 -5.07 -11.49
C ARG A 458 -6.52 -5.23 -12.53
N MET A 459 -5.64 -4.24 -12.63
CA MET A 459 -4.47 -4.25 -13.49
C MET A 459 -3.26 -3.71 -12.73
N GLU A 460 -2.11 -4.35 -12.93
CA GLU A 460 -0.81 -3.88 -12.46
C GLU A 460 0.09 -3.51 -13.65
N ILE A 461 0.73 -2.35 -13.58
CA ILE A 461 1.64 -1.81 -14.59
C ILE A 461 2.94 -1.44 -13.90
N LYS A 462 4.04 -2.09 -14.29
CA LYS A 462 5.38 -1.80 -13.75
C LYS A 462 6.10 -0.78 -14.63
N ILE A 463 6.61 0.26 -13.99
CA ILE A 463 7.11 1.49 -14.61
C ILE A 463 8.49 1.76 -14.06
N ARG A 464 9.51 1.72 -14.93
CA ARG A 464 10.87 2.07 -14.56
C ARG A 464 11.15 3.52 -14.97
N SER A 465 11.63 4.30 -14.00
CA SER A 465 12.03 5.69 -14.18
C SER A 465 13.54 5.84 -14.03
N LEU A 466 14.08 6.88 -14.68
CA LEU A 466 15.46 7.30 -14.52
C LEU A 466 15.55 8.41 -13.46
N GLU A 467 16.44 8.22 -12.49
CA GLU A 467 16.68 9.21 -11.45
C GLU A 467 17.28 10.50 -12.04
N GLY A 468 16.80 11.65 -11.58
CA GLY A 468 17.11 12.97 -12.13
C GLY A 468 16.10 13.48 -13.16
N GLN A 469 15.29 12.60 -13.76
CA GLN A 469 14.14 13.02 -14.57
C GLN A 469 12.90 13.18 -13.69
N CYS A 470 12.12 14.23 -13.95
CA CYS A 470 10.87 14.46 -13.25
C CYS A 470 9.79 14.93 -14.22
N GLY A 471 8.57 14.48 -14.01
CA GLY A 471 7.48 14.75 -14.93
C GLY A 471 6.16 14.12 -14.50
N ASN A 472 5.16 14.30 -15.36
CA ASN A 472 3.82 13.78 -15.18
C ASN A 472 3.66 12.45 -15.93
N PHE A 473 3.00 11.54 -15.25
CA PHE A 473 2.56 10.27 -15.80
C PHE A 473 1.05 10.20 -15.67
N LYS A 474 0.34 10.12 -16.79
CA LYS A 474 -1.13 10.10 -16.80
C LYS A 474 -1.63 8.75 -17.24
N ALA A 475 -2.65 8.26 -16.53
CA ALA A 475 -3.42 7.09 -16.92
C ALA A 475 -4.85 7.53 -17.25
N TYR A 476 -5.33 7.14 -18.41
CA TYR A 476 -6.69 7.33 -18.90
C TYR A 476 -7.40 5.98 -18.79
N ILE A 477 -8.31 5.85 -17.84
CA ILE A 477 -8.97 4.58 -17.51
C ILE A 477 -10.37 4.57 -18.14
N CYS A 478 -10.64 3.56 -18.96
CA CYS A 478 -11.94 3.35 -19.60
C CYS A 478 -12.54 2.00 -19.17
N PRO A 479 -13.63 1.97 -18.39
CA PRO A 479 -14.34 0.74 -18.06
C PRO A 479 -15.29 0.30 -19.17
N LYS A 480 -15.70 -0.97 -19.13
CA LYS A 480 -16.72 -1.59 -19.99
C LYS A 480 -18.13 -1.16 -19.54
N ILE A 481 -18.45 0.13 -19.63
CA ILE A 481 -19.79 0.70 -19.33
C ILE A 481 -20.39 1.43 -20.54
N HIS A 482 -21.71 1.64 -20.47
CA HIS A 482 -22.47 2.43 -21.44
C HIS A 482 -23.25 3.56 -20.75
N PRO A 483 -23.13 4.83 -21.19
CA PRO A 483 -22.23 5.31 -22.25
C PRO A 483 -20.75 5.17 -21.84
N LYS A 484 -19.84 5.04 -22.82
CA LYS A 484 -18.40 4.94 -22.53
C LYS A 484 -17.91 6.26 -21.92
N THR A 485 -17.19 6.16 -20.82
CA THR A 485 -16.55 7.30 -20.17
C THR A 485 -15.10 7.00 -19.87
N CYS A 486 -14.30 8.05 -19.70
CA CYS A 486 -12.90 7.97 -19.34
C CYS A 486 -12.66 8.88 -18.13
N GLN A 487 -11.92 8.38 -17.14
CA GLN A 487 -11.37 9.21 -16.08
C GLN A 487 -9.85 9.23 -16.16
N VAL A 488 -9.27 10.40 -15.95
CA VAL A 488 -7.82 10.62 -16.01
C VAL A 488 -7.25 10.68 -14.60
N ARG A 489 -6.20 9.91 -14.35
CA ARG A 489 -5.39 9.95 -13.13
C ARG A 489 -4.02 10.52 -13.46
N ASN A 490 -3.56 11.47 -12.64
CA ASN A 490 -2.26 12.12 -12.81
C ASN A 490 -1.35 11.69 -11.67
N TYR A 491 -0.20 11.14 -12.03
CA TYR A 491 0.88 10.77 -11.11
C TYR A 491 2.11 11.62 -11.43
N VAL A 492 2.94 11.86 -10.42
CA VAL A 492 4.17 12.64 -10.56
C VAL A 492 5.34 11.74 -10.23
N ILE A 493 6.28 11.61 -11.17
CA ILE A 493 7.57 10.98 -10.92
C ILE A 493 8.53 12.07 -10.45
N LYS A 494 9.03 11.90 -9.23
CA LYS A 494 9.89 12.87 -8.55
C LYS A 494 11.33 12.78 -9.08
N PRO A 495 12.13 13.86 -9.02
CA PRO A 495 13.53 13.86 -9.43
C PRO A 495 14.36 12.77 -8.74
N LEU A 496 14.19 12.61 -7.42
CA LEU A 496 14.81 11.55 -6.63
C LEU A 496 13.81 10.41 -6.42
N SER A 497 13.32 9.85 -7.53
CA SER A 497 12.25 8.85 -7.57
C SER A 497 12.58 7.54 -6.84
N LEU A 498 13.86 7.25 -6.63
CA LEU A 498 14.35 6.00 -6.02
C LEU A 498 14.73 6.17 -4.55
N HIS A 499 14.52 7.35 -3.98
CA HIS A 499 14.77 7.62 -2.58
C HIS A 499 13.51 7.33 -1.77
N GLN A 500 13.68 6.54 -0.70
CA GLN A 500 12.64 6.26 0.29
C GLN A 500 13.03 6.86 1.64
N ARG A 501 12.05 7.24 2.45
CA ARG A 501 12.29 7.75 3.81
C ARG A 501 12.76 6.62 4.72
N VAL A 502 13.75 6.90 5.55
CA VAL A 502 14.30 5.98 6.55
C VAL A 502 14.48 6.68 7.88
N HIS A 503 14.60 5.92 8.97
CA HIS A 503 14.78 6.47 10.31
C HIS A 503 16.24 6.79 10.62
N GLN A 504 17.13 5.86 10.31
CA GLN A 504 18.54 5.95 10.65
C GLN A 504 19.35 6.67 9.57
N PHE A 505 20.38 7.39 10.00
CA PHE A 505 21.34 8.06 9.13
C PHE A 505 22.74 7.84 9.68
N ASN A 506 23.66 7.39 8.82
CA ASN A 506 25.03 7.15 9.21
C ASN A 506 25.89 8.40 8.95
N THR A 507 26.22 9.12 10.02
CA THR A 507 27.03 10.35 9.96
C THR A 507 28.51 10.10 9.65
N SER A 508 28.99 8.85 9.66
CA SER A 508 30.39 8.53 9.35
C SER A 508 30.68 8.40 7.86
N LEU A 509 29.64 8.40 7.00
CA LEU A 509 29.82 8.28 5.55
C LEU A 509 30.40 9.59 4.95
N PRO A 510 31.11 9.51 3.82
CA PRO A 510 31.68 10.69 3.17
C PRO A 510 30.60 11.57 2.53
N MET A 511 30.11 12.56 3.27
CA MET A 511 29.01 13.43 2.82
C MET A 511 29.47 14.56 1.90
N ASN A 512 28.73 14.75 0.81
CA ASN A 512 28.66 15.99 0.05
C ASN A 512 27.52 16.84 0.60
N VAL A 513 27.72 18.15 0.73
CA VAL A 513 26.76 19.05 1.38
C VAL A 513 26.39 20.22 0.46
N LEU A 514 25.10 20.42 0.26
CA LEU A 514 24.51 21.57 -0.39
C LEU A 514 23.72 22.38 0.63
N LYS A 515 24.16 23.61 0.88
CA LYS A 515 23.55 24.52 1.85
C LYS A 515 22.93 25.72 1.16
N LEU A 516 21.64 25.94 1.39
CA LEU A 516 20.89 27.10 0.92
C LEU A 516 20.64 28.02 2.10
N ILE A 517 21.10 29.27 2.00
CA ILE A 517 20.90 30.32 3.01
C ILE A 517 20.17 31.47 2.34
N GLY A 518 19.04 31.91 2.89
CA GLY A 518 18.25 32.98 2.28
C GLY A 518 17.06 33.40 3.14
N ASN A 519 16.18 34.22 2.58
CA ASN A 519 14.96 34.65 3.24
C ASN A 519 13.77 33.81 2.76
N PHE A 520 13.64 32.60 3.29
CA PHE A 520 12.53 31.69 3.01
C PHE A 520 11.96 31.09 4.30
N SER A 521 10.69 30.74 4.24
CA SER A 521 9.94 30.10 5.32
C SER A 521 10.20 28.59 5.38
N ILE A 522 9.85 27.98 6.52
CA ILE A 522 9.88 26.52 6.69
C ILE A 522 8.95 25.85 5.66
N ALA A 523 7.80 26.46 5.37
CA ALA A 523 6.84 25.94 4.38
C ALA A 523 7.43 25.90 2.96
N GLU A 524 8.23 26.91 2.58
CA GLU A 524 8.92 26.92 1.28
C GLU A 524 10.01 25.86 1.19
N ALA A 525 10.83 25.72 2.24
CA ALA A 525 11.85 24.68 2.30
C ALA A 525 11.23 23.26 2.28
N HIS A 526 10.12 23.08 2.99
CA HIS A 526 9.36 21.84 2.99
C HIS A 526 8.78 21.53 1.61
N HIS A 527 8.24 22.54 0.92
CA HIS A 527 7.77 22.39 -0.46
C HIS A 527 8.89 22.01 -1.42
N TRP A 528 10.08 22.62 -1.29
CA TRP A 528 11.24 22.22 -2.08
C TRP A 528 11.61 20.76 -1.89
N LEU A 529 11.56 20.26 -0.66
CA LEU A 529 11.78 18.84 -0.38
C LEU A 529 10.68 17.97 -1.01
N SER A 530 9.41 18.35 -0.90
CA SER A 530 8.29 17.58 -1.48
C SER A 530 8.28 17.59 -3.03
N LEU A 531 8.99 18.53 -3.67
CA LEU A 531 9.25 18.48 -5.10
C LEU A 531 10.30 17.43 -5.48
N LEU A 532 11.28 17.16 -4.59
CA LEU A 532 12.44 16.32 -4.87
C LEU A 532 12.17 14.84 -4.63
N VAL A 533 11.50 14.50 -3.54
CA VAL A 533 11.29 13.12 -3.06
C VAL A 533 9.81 12.84 -2.76
N SER A 534 9.47 11.55 -2.69
CA SER A 534 8.18 11.07 -2.18
C SER A 534 8.20 10.91 -0.65
N GLU A 535 7.09 10.48 -0.04
CA GLU A 535 6.98 10.18 1.41
C GLU A 535 7.22 11.40 2.33
N ILE A 536 6.87 12.59 1.84
CA ILE A 536 6.83 13.83 2.62
C ILE A 536 5.37 14.16 2.96
N PRO A 537 5.05 14.51 4.22
CA PRO A 537 3.71 15.00 4.57
C PRO A 537 3.30 16.20 3.70
N ASP A 538 2.00 16.39 3.45
CA ASP A 538 1.54 17.51 2.62
C ASP A 538 1.75 18.88 3.29
N ARG A 539 1.84 18.89 4.63
CA ARG A 539 2.05 20.10 5.43
C ARG A 539 3.34 20.02 6.19
N ALA A 540 4.04 21.15 6.24
CA ALA A 540 5.24 21.29 7.05
C ALA A 540 4.94 20.98 8.54
N PRO A 541 5.79 20.19 9.21
CA PRO A 541 5.70 19.99 10.66
C PRO A 541 5.78 21.32 11.41
N LEU A 542 5.18 21.38 12.60
CA LEU A 542 5.14 22.57 13.46
C LEU A 542 6.46 22.86 14.20
N GLN A 543 7.55 22.18 13.83
CA GLN A 543 8.85 22.30 14.49
C GLN A 543 9.68 23.43 13.85
N ASP A 544 10.50 24.11 14.65
CA ASP A 544 11.39 25.19 14.17
C ASP A 544 12.50 24.70 13.23
N SER A 545 12.89 23.44 13.39
CA SER A 545 13.85 22.74 12.54
C SER A 545 13.33 21.33 12.30
N VAL A 546 13.39 20.88 11.05
CA VAL A 546 12.90 19.56 10.63
C VAL A 546 14.03 18.81 9.94
N THR A 547 14.17 17.53 10.27
CA THR A 547 15.16 16.64 9.66
C THR A 547 14.47 15.40 9.09
N TYR A 548 14.79 15.05 7.85
CA TYR A 548 14.38 13.80 7.22
C TYR A 548 15.59 13.06 6.66
N ASN A 549 15.57 11.74 6.78
CA ASN A 549 16.59 10.85 6.25
C ASN A 549 16.00 9.98 5.13
N PHE A 550 16.78 9.77 4.09
CA PHE A 550 16.41 8.98 2.92
C PHE A 550 17.51 8.00 2.56
N SER A 551 17.14 6.90 1.92
CA SER A 551 18.06 5.93 1.33
C SER A 551 17.61 5.63 -0.10
N SER A 552 18.55 5.59 -1.03
CA SER A 552 18.30 5.10 -2.39
C SER A 552 18.04 3.59 -2.32
N ILE A 553 16.90 3.12 -2.83
CA ILE A 553 16.61 1.68 -2.92
C ILE A 553 17.54 0.93 -3.88
N PHE A 554 18.13 1.63 -4.85
CA PHE A 554 18.98 1.00 -5.86
C PHE A 554 20.43 0.81 -5.40
N ILE A 555 21.12 1.86 -4.94
CA ILE A 555 22.54 1.81 -4.55
C ILE A 555 22.73 1.61 -3.04
N GLY A 556 21.79 2.06 -2.22
CA GLY A 556 21.93 2.10 -0.74
C GLY A 556 22.58 3.37 -0.20
N THR A 557 22.84 4.37 -1.04
CA THR A 557 23.35 5.69 -0.65
C THR A 557 22.32 6.45 0.18
N GLN A 558 22.77 7.30 1.11
CA GLN A 558 21.92 8.03 2.03
C GLN A 558 21.87 9.52 1.71
N MET A 559 20.73 10.14 2.03
CA MET A 559 20.55 11.59 1.98
C MET A 559 19.86 12.05 3.27
N GLN A 560 20.42 13.04 3.95
CA GLN A 560 19.77 13.76 5.03
C GLN A 560 19.43 15.18 4.60
N VAL A 561 18.24 15.62 4.95
CA VAL A 561 17.79 16.99 4.71
C VAL A 561 17.39 17.60 6.05
N THR A 562 18.05 18.69 6.42
CA THR A 562 17.71 19.48 7.60
C THR A 562 17.36 20.90 7.17
N TYR A 563 16.18 21.38 7.55
CA TYR A 563 15.76 22.74 7.21
C TYR A 563 15.08 23.44 8.38
N SER A 564 15.28 24.75 8.43
CA SER A 564 14.69 25.69 9.37
C SER A 564 14.43 27.01 8.63
N ARG A 565 13.92 28.03 9.32
CA ARG A 565 13.67 29.33 8.70
C ARG A 565 14.97 29.92 8.13
N GLY A 566 15.00 30.15 6.82
CA GLY A 566 16.13 30.74 6.09
C GLY A 566 17.36 29.86 5.90
N LEU A 567 17.31 28.58 6.29
CA LEU A 567 18.41 27.63 6.13
C LEU A 567 17.89 26.25 5.73
N ALA A 568 18.44 25.68 4.66
CA ALA A 568 18.23 24.30 4.26
C ALA A 568 19.56 23.65 3.91
N ILE A 569 19.80 22.45 4.44
CA ILE A 569 21.02 21.67 4.26
C ILE A 569 20.61 20.30 3.70
N PHE A 570 21.15 19.97 2.54
CA PHE A 570 21.03 18.66 1.90
C PHE A 570 22.41 18.00 1.95
N SER A 571 22.50 16.85 2.58
CA SER A 571 23.75 16.10 2.75
C SER A 571 23.57 14.70 2.19
N SER A 572 24.48 14.23 1.33
CA SER A 572 24.41 12.88 0.78
C SER A 572 25.80 12.32 0.49
N ASP A 573 25.98 11.01 0.68
CA ASP A 573 27.17 10.27 0.29
C ASP A 573 27.28 10.05 -1.24
N ASN A 574 26.28 10.49 -2.01
CA ASN A 574 26.27 10.46 -3.47
C ASN A 574 26.24 11.87 -4.08
N ILE A 575 27.24 12.19 -4.91
CA ILE A 575 27.33 13.51 -5.57
C ILE A 575 26.23 13.72 -6.60
N SER A 576 25.76 12.66 -7.28
CA SER A 576 24.68 12.76 -8.26
C SER A 576 23.37 13.17 -7.60
N THR A 577 23.09 12.69 -6.39
CA THR A 577 21.93 13.13 -5.59
C THR A 577 22.00 14.64 -5.34
N ILE A 578 23.15 15.16 -4.89
CA ILE A 578 23.34 16.59 -4.68
C ILE A 578 23.24 17.39 -5.98
N ALA A 579 23.71 16.83 -7.09
CA ALA A 579 23.60 17.45 -8.41
C ALA A 579 22.16 17.62 -8.88
N ILE A 580 21.35 16.57 -8.73
CA ILE A 580 19.92 16.60 -9.03
C ILE A 580 19.22 17.64 -8.15
N VAL A 581 19.47 17.62 -6.84
CA VAL A 581 18.89 18.59 -5.88
C VAL A 581 19.24 20.01 -6.30
N ARG A 582 20.52 20.30 -6.55
CA ARG A 582 20.98 21.62 -6.97
C ARG A 582 20.28 22.10 -8.23
N ASP A 583 20.17 21.25 -9.25
CA ASP A 583 19.59 21.62 -10.55
C ASP A 583 18.09 21.90 -10.44
N VAL A 584 17.34 21.09 -9.68
CA VAL A 584 15.91 21.29 -9.46
C VAL A 584 15.66 22.55 -8.64
N LEU A 585 16.37 22.72 -7.52
CA LEU A 585 16.19 23.88 -6.65
C LEU A 585 16.60 25.18 -7.34
N SER A 586 17.68 25.17 -8.13
CA SER A 586 18.10 26.36 -8.91
C SER A 586 17.03 26.78 -9.92
N LYS A 587 16.37 25.81 -10.58
CA LYS A 587 15.24 26.08 -11.48
C LYS A 587 14.04 26.65 -10.72
N GLU A 588 13.69 26.09 -9.56
CA GLU A 588 12.54 26.55 -8.76
C GLU A 588 12.76 27.95 -8.17
N VAL A 589 13.96 28.22 -7.64
CA VAL A 589 14.33 29.57 -7.17
C VAL A 589 14.27 30.58 -8.32
N THR A 590 14.66 30.18 -9.53
CA THR A 590 14.59 31.04 -10.72
C THR A 590 13.14 31.25 -11.21
N LYS A 591 12.31 30.19 -11.24
CA LYS A 591 10.90 30.28 -11.68
C LYS A 591 10.07 31.16 -10.78
N ARG A 592 10.26 31.08 -9.46
CA ARG A 592 9.44 31.77 -8.47
C ARG A 592 9.69 33.27 -8.35
N GLN A 593 10.54 33.89 -9.20
CA GLN A 593 10.95 35.30 -9.13
C GLN A 593 10.01 36.14 -8.26
N VAL A 594 10.43 36.38 -7.00
CA VAL A 594 10.01 37.57 -6.26
C VAL A 594 9.94 38.68 -7.29
N ARG A 595 8.74 39.23 -7.50
CA ARG A 595 8.51 40.30 -8.48
C ARG A 595 9.70 41.24 -8.40
N VAL A 596 10.40 41.36 -9.53
CA VAL A 596 11.63 42.12 -9.64
C VAL A 596 11.30 43.58 -9.35
N ASP A 597 11.38 43.94 -8.09
CA ASP A 597 11.84 45.24 -7.63
C ASP A 597 13.11 44.94 -6.82
N ILE A 598 14.23 45.39 -7.37
CA ILE A 598 15.57 44.97 -6.99
C ILE A 598 15.92 45.65 -5.67
N GLN A 599 15.51 45.06 -4.54
CA GLN A 599 16.13 45.30 -3.24
C GLN A 599 15.73 44.19 -2.23
N TYR A 600 16.76 43.49 -1.74
CA TYR A 600 16.84 42.52 -0.62
C TYR A 600 16.71 41.00 -0.90
N GLY A 601 17.79 40.28 -0.54
CA GLY A 601 17.77 38.85 -0.16
C GLY A 601 18.48 37.86 -1.09
N LYS A 602 19.81 37.93 -1.24
CA LYS A 602 20.61 36.97 -2.01
C LYS A 602 20.55 35.58 -1.36
N THR A 603 19.82 34.61 -1.94
CA THR A 603 19.94 33.20 -1.54
C THR A 603 21.32 32.70 -1.97
N ILE A 604 22.16 32.34 -1.01
CA ILE A 604 23.50 31.82 -1.24
C ILE A 604 23.43 30.30 -1.22
N ILE A 605 23.92 29.67 -2.30
CA ILE A 605 24.12 28.22 -2.39
C ILE A 605 25.59 27.94 -2.15
N ILE A 606 25.89 27.18 -1.09
CA ILE A 606 27.25 26.73 -0.74
C ILE A 606 27.30 25.23 -1.01
N LEU A 607 28.33 24.79 -1.73
CA LEU A 607 28.57 23.39 -2.05
C LEU A 607 29.90 22.96 -1.44
N ASP A 608 29.86 21.89 -0.66
CA ASP A 608 31.03 21.22 -0.08
C ASP A 608 31.08 19.78 -0.60
N LEU A 609 32.17 19.41 -1.27
CA LEU A 609 32.31 18.12 -1.96
C LEU A 609 33.39 17.31 -1.26
N ASN A 610 33.06 16.06 -0.96
CA ASN A 610 34.01 15.13 -0.35
C ASN A 610 34.57 14.19 -1.42
N GLU A 611 35.87 14.32 -1.71
CA GLU A 611 36.53 13.49 -2.73
C GLU A 611 36.44 11.98 -2.45
N GLN A 612 36.26 11.57 -1.18
CA GLN A 612 36.10 10.17 -0.78
C GLN A 612 34.70 9.60 -1.08
N SER A 613 33.71 10.44 -1.41
CA SER A 613 32.36 9.96 -1.74
C SER A 613 32.34 9.15 -3.05
N ILE A 614 33.22 9.48 -4.00
CA ILE A 614 33.30 8.79 -5.29
C ILE A 614 33.82 7.35 -5.13
N PRO A 615 35.00 7.11 -4.50
CA PRO A 615 35.43 5.75 -4.18
C PRO A 615 34.38 4.95 -3.41
N HIS A 616 33.69 5.57 -2.45
CA HIS A 616 32.62 4.94 -1.67
C HIS A 616 31.46 4.46 -2.55
N VAL A 617 30.92 5.32 -3.43
CA VAL A 617 29.83 4.93 -4.34
C VAL A 617 30.29 3.87 -5.33
N LEU A 618 31.51 3.97 -5.88
CA LEU A 618 32.06 2.94 -6.76
C LEU A 618 32.21 1.59 -6.05
N GLN A 619 32.58 1.60 -4.77
CA GLN A 619 32.64 0.40 -3.95
C GLN A 619 31.25 -0.23 -3.72
N LEU A 620 30.20 0.59 -3.56
CA LEU A 620 28.82 0.10 -3.48
C LEU A 620 28.32 -0.49 -4.81
N LEU A 621 28.70 0.10 -5.94
CA LEU A 621 28.36 -0.40 -7.27
C LEU A 621 29.14 -1.68 -7.64
N HIS A 622 30.33 -1.86 -7.05
CA HIS A 622 31.27 -2.89 -7.47
C HIS A 622 30.70 -4.32 -7.49
N PRO A 623 30.03 -4.82 -6.43
CA PRO A 623 29.49 -6.16 -6.40
C PRO A 623 28.46 -6.41 -7.51
N LYS A 624 27.65 -5.40 -7.85
CA LYS A 624 26.59 -5.51 -8.87
C LYS A 624 27.18 -5.54 -10.28
N LEU A 625 28.15 -4.68 -10.56
CA LEU A 625 28.87 -4.64 -11.84
C LEU A 625 29.71 -5.91 -12.05
N ASP A 626 30.41 -6.39 -11.02
CA ASP A 626 31.22 -7.61 -11.09
C ASP A 626 30.37 -8.87 -11.33
N HIS A 627 29.25 -8.99 -10.60
CA HIS A 627 28.31 -10.09 -10.78
C HIS A 627 27.78 -10.13 -12.22
N TYR A 628 27.36 -8.97 -12.75
CA TYR A 628 26.89 -8.90 -14.14
C TYR A 628 27.99 -9.23 -15.15
N ALA A 629 29.19 -8.67 -15.01
CA ALA A 629 30.30 -8.97 -15.92
C ALA A 629 30.63 -10.48 -15.95
N LYS A 630 30.53 -11.16 -14.80
CA LYS A 630 30.67 -12.63 -14.71
C LYS A 630 29.50 -13.36 -15.36
N LEU A 631 28.26 -12.88 -15.17
CA LEU A 631 27.06 -13.49 -15.74
C LEU A 631 27.07 -13.40 -17.28
N THR A 632 27.41 -12.23 -17.84
CA THR A 632 27.55 -12.03 -19.29
C THR A 632 28.56 -13.00 -19.90
N LYS A 633 29.75 -13.14 -19.30
CA LYS A 633 30.77 -14.11 -19.74
C LYS A 633 30.26 -15.55 -19.68
N LYS A 634 29.55 -15.93 -18.61
CA LYS A 634 28.93 -17.26 -18.50
C LYS A 634 27.90 -17.47 -19.60
N PHE A 635 27.05 -16.47 -19.86
CA PHE A 635 26.02 -16.56 -20.89
C PHE A 635 26.61 -16.70 -22.29
N GLU A 636 27.67 -15.95 -22.63
CA GLU A 636 28.38 -16.10 -23.90
C GLU A 636 28.94 -17.52 -24.10
N LEU A 637 29.53 -18.10 -23.05
CA LEU A 637 30.02 -19.48 -23.06
C LEU A 637 28.86 -20.48 -23.19
N CYS A 638 27.78 -20.31 -22.44
CA CYS A 638 26.60 -21.17 -22.51
C CYS A 638 25.90 -21.10 -23.89
N ARG A 639 25.87 -19.92 -24.52
CA ARG A 639 25.35 -19.76 -25.90
C ARG A 639 26.18 -20.55 -26.91
N ALA A 640 27.50 -20.62 -26.71
CA ALA A 640 28.38 -21.46 -27.52
C ALA A 640 28.21 -22.97 -27.24
N LEU A 641 27.66 -23.33 -26.07
CA LEU A 641 27.48 -24.72 -25.59
C LEU A 641 26.00 -25.14 -25.53
N LYS A 642 25.13 -24.46 -26.28
CA LYS A 642 23.65 -24.55 -26.19
C LYS A 642 23.09 -25.97 -26.35
N GLU A 643 23.81 -26.87 -27.02
CA GLU A 643 23.39 -28.27 -27.24
C GLU A 643 23.71 -29.22 -26.06
N ILE A 644 24.52 -28.80 -25.08
CA ILE A 644 25.07 -29.69 -24.04
C ILE A 644 24.51 -29.38 -22.65
N ILE A 645 23.94 -28.20 -22.42
CA ILE A 645 23.64 -27.70 -21.06
C ILE A 645 22.14 -27.62 -20.82
N GLU A 646 21.64 -28.47 -19.92
CA GLU A 646 20.23 -28.50 -19.47
C GLU A 646 19.79 -27.21 -18.72
N SER A 647 20.73 -26.44 -18.16
CA SER A 647 20.44 -25.20 -17.42
C SER A 647 20.41 -23.91 -18.27
N PHE A 648 20.46 -24.03 -19.60
CA PHE A 648 20.49 -22.86 -20.50
C PHE A 648 19.24 -21.97 -20.34
N ASP A 649 18.06 -22.57 -20.13
CA ASP A 649 16.80 -21.83 -20.03
C ASP A 649 16.69 -21.00 -18.74
N GLU A 650 17.21 -21.49 -17.62
CA GLU A 650 17.28 -20.75 -16.36
C GLU A 650 18.24 -19.55 -16.46
N LEU A 651 19.43 -19.79 -17.03
CA LEU A 651 20.42 -18.74 -17.29
C LEU A 651 19.91 -17.70 -18.29
N HIS A 652 19.15 -18.11 -19.30
CA HIS A 652 18.55 -17.19 -20.26
C HIS A 652 17.48 -16.30 -19.61
N LYS A 653 16.64 -16.86 -18.74
CA LYS A 653 15.66 -16.07 -17.96
C LYS A 653 16.35 -15.08 -17.02
N GLU A 654 17.39 -15.51 -16.31
CA GLU A 654 18.19 -14.66 -15.42
C GLU A 654 18.87 -13.53 -16.22
N MET A 655 19.46 -13.84 -17.39
CA MET A 655 20.12 -12.86 -18.25
C MET A 655 19.14 -11.82 -18.84
N SER A 656 17.95 -12.23 -19.29
CA SER A 656 16.93 -11.29 -19.78
C SER A 656 16.48 -10.30 -18.70
N SER A 657 16.36 -10.75 -17.46
CA SER A 657 16.06 -9.88 -16.32
C SER A 657 17.24 -8.95 -16.00
N CYS A 658 18.46 -9.51 -15.89
CA CYS A 658 19.68 -8.80 -15.53
C CYS A 658 20.20 -7.81 -16.60
N GLY A 659 19.95 -8.04 -17.89
CA GLY A 659 20.37 -7.14 -18.97
C GLY A 659 19.85 -5.71 -18.77
N THR A 660 18.58 -5.58 -18.38
CA THR A 660 17.96 -4.28 -18.08
C THR A 660 18.56 -3.59 -16.84
N HIS A 661 19.02 -4.37 -15.85
CA HIS A 661 19.72 -3.85 -14.68
C HIS A 661 21.11 -3.34 -15.03
N PHE A 662 21.78 -3.91 -16.03
CA PHE A 662 23.10 -3.45 -16.44
C PHE A 662 23.08 -2.13 -17.20
N ASP A 663 22.15 -1.95 -18.14
CA ASP A 663 22.00 -0.65 -18.82
C ASP A 663 21.78 0.47 -17.80
N ARG A 664 21.03 0.17 -16.74
CA ARG A 664 20.84 1.07 -15.60
C ARG A 664 22.11 1.30 -14.78
N LEU A 665 22.86 0.26 -14.44
CA LEU A 665 24.14 0.39 -13.73
C LEU A 665 25.15 1.22 -14.53
N THR A 666 25.21 0.99 -15.84
CA THR A 666 26.02 1.75 -16.78
C THR A 666 25.58 3.20 -16.82
N SER A 667 24.28 3.46 -16.95
CA SER A 667 23.71 4.81 -16.91
C SER A 667 24.04 5.55 -15.60
N ILE A 668 23.91 4.88 -14.45
CA ILE A 668 24.22 5.45 -13.14
C ILE A 668 25.70 5.76 -12.99
N THR A 669 26.58 4.84 -13.38
CA THR A 669 28.03 5.03 -13.33
C THR A 669 28.45 6.18 -14.25
N THR A 670 27.83 6.26 -15.43
CA THR A 670 28.05 7.32 -16.40
C THR A 670 27.59 8.68 -15.88
N ASN A 671 26.38 8.75 -15.30
CA ASN A 671 25.85 9.97 -14.69
C ASN A 671 26.70 10.41 -13.50
N LEU A 672 27.19 9.48 -12.68
CA LEU A 672 28.12 9.78 -11.59
C LEU A 672 29.38 10.48 -12.10
N TYR A 673 29.96 10.02 -13.21
CA TYR A 673 31.11 10.66 -13.84
C TYR A 673 30.77 12.06 -14.37
N ILE A 674 29.66 12.18 -15.12
CA ILE A 674 29.21 13.46 -15.68
C ILE A 674 28.98 14.48 -14.55
N ASP A 675 28.29 14.08 -13.48
CA ASP A 675 27.98 14.95 -12.36
C ASP A 675 29.22 15.38 -11.60
N ARG A 676 30.18 14.46 -11.39
CA ARG A 676 31.47 14.76 -10.79
C ARG A 676 32.23 15.83 -11.60
N GLU A 677 32.45 15.60 -12.89
CA GLU A 677 33.17 16.56 -13.74
C GLU A 677 32.45 17.91 -13.77
N ARG A 678 31.11 17.89 -13.91
CA ARG A 678 30.27 19.08 -13.94
C ARG A 678 30.34 19.87 -12.63
N MET A 679 30.40 19.21 -11.49
CA MET A 679 30.52 19.84 -10.17
C MET A 679 31.88 20.50 -9.94
N VAL A 680 32.93 19.96 -10.56
CA VAL A 680 34.28 20.55 -10.56
C VAL A 680 34.48 21.58 -11.69
N GLY A 681 33.47 21.78 -12.55
CA GLY A 681 33.50 22.76 -13.65
C GLY A 681 34.19 22.27 -14.93
N ARG A 682 34.32 20.95 -15.11
CA ARG A 682 34.95 20.28 -16.26
C ARG A 682 33.91 19.65 -17.18
N ASN A 683 34.30 19.39 -18.44
CA ASN A 683 33.44 18.74 -19.44
C ASN A 683 33.78 17.26 -19.57
N SER A 684 32.79 16.38 -19.34
CA SER A 684 32.95 14.93 -19.34
C SER A 684 32.95 14.28 -20.73
N LYS A 685 32.47 14.96 -21.78
CA LYS A 685 32.18 14.35 -23.10
C LYS A 685 33.38 13.66 -23.75
N LEU A 686 34.60 14.16 -23.53
CA LEU A 686 35.81 13.68 -24.22
C LEU A 686 36.27 12.29 -23.78
N LYS A 687 35.84 11.80 -22.61
CA LYS A 687 36.27 10.50 -22.05
C LYS A 687 35.13 9.49 -21.90
N MET A 688 33.96 9.77 -22.48
CA MET A 688 32.77 8.94 -22.33
C MET A 688 32.94 7.57 -22.98
N ASP A 689 33.53 7.52 -24.18
CA ASP A 689 33.76 6.27 -24.89
C ASP A 689 34.76 5.38 -24.14
N GLU A 690 35.79 5.97 -23.54
CA GLU A 690 36.76 5.28 -22.67
C GLU A 690 36.08 4.70 -21.43
N LEU A 691 35.19 5.46 -20.78
CA LEU A 691 34.43 4.98 -19.63
C LEU A 691 33.51 3.80 -20.00
N LEU A 692 32.81 3.88 -21.13
CA LEU A 692 31.93 2.82 -21.60
C LEU A 692 32.71 1.53 -21.91
N ASP A 693 33.91 1.65 -22.48
CA ASP A 693 34.79 0.49 -22.70
C ASP A 693 35.25 -0.14 -21.36
N ILE A 694 35.63 0.68 -20.37
CA ILE A 694 36.00 0.19 -19.03
C ILE A 694 34.83 -0.51 -18.35
N ILE A 695 33.60 0.00 -18.46
CA ILE A 695 32.41 -0.63 -17.86
C ILE A 695 32.09 -1.95 -18.56
N THR A 696 32.20 -1.99 -19.89
CA THR A 696 31.94 -3.20 -20.70
C THR A 696 32.94 -4.31 -20.39
N ASN A 697 34.23 -3.96 -20.28
CA ASN A 697 35.32 -4.86 -19.93
C ASN A 697 35.62 -4.91 -18.42
N TYR A 698 34.62 -4.57 -17.62
CA TYR A 698 34.67 -4.27 -16.19
C TYR A 698 35.94 -4.67 -15.43
N ASP A 699 36.70 -3.66 -15.00
CA ASP A 699 37.82 -3.77 -14.06
C ASP A 699 37.71 -2.65 -13.02
N TYR A 700 37.53 -3.04 -11.76
CA TYR A 700 37.32 -2.10 -10.65
C TYR A 700 38.49 -1.14 -10.44
N ASN A 701 39.73 -1.64 -10.55
CA ASN A 701 40.91 -0.80 -10.30
C ASN A 701 41.08 0.21 -11.43
N LYS A 702 40.85 -0.20 -12.68
CA LYS A 702 40.85 0.73 -13.83
C LYS A 702 39.74 1.77 -13.72
N LEU A 703 38.54 1.36 -13.32
CA LEU A 703 37.41 2.28 -13.12
C LEU A 703 37.71 3.29 -12.01
N LEU A 704 38.21 2.83 -10.87
CA LEU A 704 38.60 3.71 -9.76
C LEU A 704 39.73 4.66 -10.17
N GLN A 705 40.75 4.17 -10.88
CA GLN A 705 41.83 5.00 -11.41
C GLN A 705 41.30 6.03 -12.41
N PHE A 706 40.38 5.67 -13.29
CA PHE A 706 39.75 6.60 -14.23
C PHE A 706 39.02 7.74 -13.52
N PHE A 707 38.28 7.43 -12.44
CA PHE A 707 37.58 8.43 -11.62
C PHE A 707 38.52 9.23 -10.70
N THR A 708 39.66 8.70 -10.28
CA THR A 708 40.58 9.37 -9.35
C THR A 708 41.78 10.03 -10.02
N ALA A 709 42.03 9.73 -11.29
CA ALA A 709 43.07 10.35 -12.08
C ALA A 709 42.88 11.87 -12.09
N LYS A 710 43.85 12.58 -11.52
CA LYS A 710 43.95 14.04 -11.65
C LYS A 710 44.33 14.33 -13.10
N THR A 711 43.35 14.75 -13.90
CA THR A 711 43.62 15.50 -15.14
C THR A 711 43.90 16.95 -14.83
#